data_AF-A0A0Q5MQQ5-F1
#
_entry.id   AF-A0A0Q5MQQ5-F1
#
_cell.length_a   1.000
_cell.length_b   1.000
_cell.length_c   1.000
_cell.angle_alpha   90.00
_cell.angle_beta   90.00
_cell.angle_gamma   90.00
#
_symmetry.space_group_name_H-M   'P 1'
#
loop_
_entity.id
_entity.type
_entity.pdbx_description
1 polymer ?
#
loop_
_entity_poly.entity_id
_entity_poly.type
_entity_poly.pdbx_seq_one_letter_code
_entity_poly.pdbx_strand_id
1 'polypeptide(L)'
;MYLDDDTVVTSPSDLSTWAACEWAFLRRLDAKLGRIPAVPEVADAMLERTARLGDEHEIRFLEQLRASHHVVEFERPDRADYPAAAAAAEQAMRDGVPVLYQATFFDGSFIGFSDFLLRTDDGAYEVYDTKLARHAKIPALLQLAAYAEQITARGIRVGPRVHLVLGDGTTSSHALADIAPVHRAQRDRLRSVVDSRLHADAPLAWGAPGVVACGRCSQCSAQVDEHRDLVLVAGLTLGQRTALQAAGITTIDELAGSTGGVAGVGGAALERLRGQARLQLDSAGAAAPRVMVVDAGALSAIPAPDAGDVFFDFEGDPLHTEGDGSVWGLDYLFGLVDTEARFTAFWAHDLREERRALVEFLAFIRERRAAHPGMHIYHYASYERTHLLSLAARHGVGEDDVDELLRANVLVDLYPIVRAALLVGSRSYSIKKLEPLYMGADYRDGDGVVSAVDSISAYVEAAAAMRAGDPAGQARLDQVADYNEYDCRSTLRLRDWLLTMLPDDVATDDAIALVDDERVRAEPDPVFVELSAQLADVDPLDRTPDQTALALAAAAIDYHRREAKTFWQEHYDRLRSPLDEWAGTRDVVVVEHADVVRDWEKLPRKRTLSRDLRLVGSLAPGSRPPLGSTPMAVYDTPLPSSVNRAGPGSRGWAARVTVVDADTGDDDVVLLVTETVPTGAEPHEAFPVALTPAAPPRAAPQPEAISEWGRSVLDSLPEFAPDAALDLLRRVPPRGPVHPVAGDDTVTAVTETLLGLDRSYLAVQGPPGTGKTYVGSTVVARLVRHHGWRVGVVGQSHAVVENFLAAVVGKGVDPERVVKVPKKGTSPEALEAAAWTPLANNGAVSGFLSGPGETGGVVGGTAWTFANAETVPRGSLDLLVVDEAGQFSLAPTIASSVAAQRLLLLGDPQQLPQVSQGSHPEPVDQSALGWLADGHDVLPAGLGYFLSRTYRMHPALTAPVSRLSYDGALESRAPARHLAGIEPGLHVVPVVHHGDTTSSADEAERVVALAADVVGRLWTDGDVTRALTAADVIVVAPYNAQGALIREALDRAGLPATTVGTVDLFQGREAVVSILSLAASSATDIPRGLDFLLMPNRLNVGISRAQWAAYLVHSPALAASMPTSIAGLGLLSRFIDLVAPAGGAHDPRRASSASP
;
A
#
# COMPACT_ATOMS: atom_id res chain seq x y z
N MET A 1 -32.65 3.25 10.75
CA MET A 1 -33.55 2.09 10.91
C MET A 1 -34.74 2.43 11.80
N TYR A 2 -35.88 1.78 11.61
CA TYR A 2 -37.01 1.78 12.55
C TYR A 2 -37.70 0.41 12.56
N LEU A 3 -38.54 0.18 13.57
CA LEU A 3 -39.38 -1.02 13.67
C LEU A 3 -40.77 -0.70 13.12
N ASP A 4 -41.24 -1.52 12.20
CA ASP A 4 -42.61 -1.55 11.70
C ASP A 4 -43.19 -2.93 12.04
N ASP A 5 -43.98 -2.99 13.11
CA ASP A 5 -44.34 -4.24 13.80
C ASP A 5 -43.10 -5.12 14.09
N ASP A 6 -43.04 -6.33 13.53
CA ASP A 6 -41.93 -7.28 13.67
C ASP A 6 -40.85 -7.14 12.57
N THR A 7 -40.96 -6.13 11.70
CA THR A 7 -40.02 -5.91 10.59
C THR A 7 -39.06 -4.76 10.90
N VAL A 8 -37.77 -5.00 10.72
CA VAL A 8 -36.75 -3.95 10.79
C VAL A 8 -36.60 -3.30 9.43
N VAL A 9 -37.00 -2.03 9.33
CA VAL A 9 -36.78 -1.23 8.13
C VAL A 9 -35.43 -0.52 8.23
N THR A 10 -34.55 -0.80 7.27
CA THR A 10 -33.18 -0.24 7.20
C THR A 10 -33.08 0.85 6.12
N SER A 11 -32.06 1.71 6.22
CA SER A 11 -31.70 2.70 5.21
C SER A 11 -30.26 2.53 4.74
N PRO A 12 -29.84 3.19 3.65
CA PRO A 12 -28.43 3.19 3.22
C PRO A 12 -27.44 3.62 4.32
N SER A 13 -27.84 4.58 5.15
CA SER A 13 -27.01 5.04 6.29
C SER A 13 -26.89 4.00 7.40
N ASP A 14 -27.85 3.08 7.53
CA ASP A 14 -27.75 1.95 8.46
C ASP A 14 -26.69 0.95 8.00
N LEU A 15 -26.61 0.68 6.69
CA LEU A 15 -25.56 -0.17 6.12
C LEU A 15 -24.17 0.45 6.34
N SER A 16 -24.06 1.77 6.19
CA SER A 16 -22.86 2.55 6.51
C SER A 16 -22.46 2.43 7.98
N THR A 17 -23.44 2.51 8.88
CA THR A 17 -23.23 2.36 10.34
C THR A 17 -22.82 0.94 10.70
N TRP A 18 -23.47 -0.05 10.10
CA TRP A 18 -23.17 -1.48 10.25
C TRP A 18 -21.72 -1.77 9.86
N ALA A 19 -21.30 -1.29 8.68
CA ALA A 19 -19.94 -1.44 8.18
C ALA A 19 -18.88 -0.83 9.11
N ALA A 20 -19.22 0.24 9.84
CA ALA A 20 -18.29 0.89 10.77
C ALA A 20 -18.17 0.17 12.12
N CYS A 21 -19.27 -0.34 12.67
CA CYS A 21 -19.25 -1.12 13.91
C CYS A 21 -20.51 -1.99 14.05
N GLU A 22 -20.36 -3.29 13.80
CA GLU A 22 -21.43 -4.28 13.92
C GLU A 22 -22.05 -4.30 15.32
N TRP A 23 -21.19 -4.31 16.36
CA TRP A 23 -21.64 -4.34 17.75
C TRP A 23 -22.51 -3.13 18.10
N ALA A 24 -22.09 -1.92 17.72
CA ALA A 24 -22.85 -0.70 17.99
C ALA A 24 -24.18 -0.66 17.24
N PHE A 25 -24.20 -1.16 15.99
CA PHE A 25 -25.44 -1.28 15.21
C PHE A 25 -26.45 -2.19 15.91
N LEU A 26 -26.02 -3.40 16.30
CA LEU A 26 -26.89 -4.37 16.98
C LEU A 26 -27.33 -3.90 18.36
N ARG A 27 -26.48 -3.14 19.06
CA ARG A 27 -26.84 -2.53 20.35
C ARG A 27 -27.91 -1.46 20.18
N ARG A 28 -27.84 -0.64 19.13
CA ARG A 28 -28.92 0.30 18.77
C ARG A 28 -30.23 -0.44 18.43
N LEU A 29 -30.15 -1.60 17.79
CA LEU A 29 -31.32 -2.44 17.54
C LEU A 29 -31.92 -2.97 18.85
N ASP A 30 -31.10 -3.42 19.80
CA ASP A 30 -31.56 -3.84 21.13
C ASP A 30 -32.26 -2.73 21.91
N ALA A 31 -31.77 -1.49 21.79
CA ALA A 31 -32.43 -0.34 22.40
C ALA A 31 -33.82 -0.11 21.78
N LYS A 32 -33.96 -0.27 20.45
CA LYS A 32 -35.25 -0.13 19.74
C LYS A 32 -36.21 -1.26 20.07
N LEU A 33 -35.71 -2.47 20.31
CA LEU A 33 -36.48 -3.62 20.77
C LEU A 33 -36.83 -3.55 22.27
N GLY A 34 -36.46 -2.46 22.97
CA GLY A 34 -36.76 -2.26 24.38
C GLY A 34 -35.97 -3.17 25.34
N ARG A 35 -34.91 -3.83 24.85
CA ARG A 35 -34.08 -4.75 25.65
C ARG A 35 -33.08 -4.02 26.54
N ILE A 36 -32.71 -2.79 26.15
CA ILE A 36 -31.78 -1.92 26.87
C ILE A 36 -32.20 -0.44 26.71
N PRO A 37 -31.74 0.47 27.59
CA PRO A 37 -31.89 1.91 27.37
C PRO A 37 -31.11 2.38 26.14
N ALA A 38 -31.63 3.40 25.45
CA ALA A 38 -30.85 4.11 24.44
C ALA A 38 -29.71 4.89 25.09
N VAL A 39 -28.51 4.80 24.54
CA VAL A 39 -27.39 5.63 24.97
C VAL A 39 -27.63 7.07 24.45
N PRO A 40 -27.55 8.10 25.31
CA PRO A 40 -27.68 9.48 24.87
C PRO A 40 -26.64 9.83 23.81
N GLU A 41 -27.08 10.40 22.68
CA GLU A 41 -26.16 11.00 21.72
C GLU A 41 -25.76 12.39 22.23
N VAL A 42 -24.46 12.64 22.30
CA VAL A 42 -23.91 13.96 22.65
C VAL A 42 -23.86 14.77 21.36
N ALA A 43 -24.42 15.99 21.37
CA ALA A 43 -24.33 16.90 20.25
C ALA A 43 -22.86 17.22 19.94
N ASP A 44 -22.46 17.08 18.68
CA ASP A 44 -21.12 17.37 18.20
C ASP A 44 -21.21 18.56 17.23
N ALA A 45 -20.73 19.71 17.67
CA ALA A 45 -20.81 20.96 16.92
C ALA A 45 -20.09 20.87 15.55
N MET A 46 -19.02 20.08 15.45
CA MET A 46 -18.30 19.88 14.19
C MET A 46 -19.13 19.02 13.22
N LEU A 47 -19.82 17.99 13.74
CA LEU A 47 -20.73 17.17 12.96
C LEU A 47 -21.94 17.98 12.47
N GLU A 48 -22.51 18.84 13.31
CA GLU A 48 -23.59 19.77 12.91
C GLU A 48 -23.13 20.77 11.84
N ARG A 49 -21.93 21.37 11.98
CA ARG A 49 -21.35 22.25 10.96
C ARG A 49 -21.15 21.52 9.64
N THR A 50 -20.63 20.29 9.69
CA THR A 50 -20.41 19.44 8.51
C THR A 50 -21.73 19.14 7.79
N ALA A 51 -22.80 18.84 8.54
CA ALA A 51 -24.13 18.60 7.96
C ALA A 51 -24.66 19.83 7.23
N ARG A 52 -24.62 21.02 7.85
CA ARG A 52 -25.08 22.27 7.22
C ARG A 52 -24.32 22.60 5.93
N LEU A 53 -22.99 22.50 5.95
CA LEU A 53 -22.16 22.72 4.75
C LEU A 53 -22.44 21.67 3.66
N GLY A 54 -22.76 20.44 4.06
CA GLY A 54 -23.22 19.39 3.16
C GLY A 54 -24.54 19.76 2.45
N ASP A 55 -25.53 20.24 3.20
CA ASP A 55 -26.82 20.69 2.64
C ASP A 55 -26.63 21.86 1.66
N GLU A 56 -25.75 22.82 1.99
CA GLU A 56 -25.41 23.94 1.09
C GLU A 56 -24.75 23.47 -0.21
N HIS A 57 -23.90 22.44 -0.15
CA HIS A 57 -23.26 21.82 -1.32
C HIS A 57 -24.28 21.08 -2.19
N GLU A 58 -25.20 20.33 -1.58
CA GLU A 58 -26.30 19.64 -2.26
C GLU A 58 -27.17 20.63 -3.05
N ILE A 59 -27.59 21.72 -2.39
CA ILE A 59 -28.38 22.80 -3.01
C ILE A 59 -27.62 23.44 -4.16
N ARG A 60 -26.31 23.70 -4.02
CA ARG A 60 -25.50 24.29 -5.09
C ARG A 60 -25.50 23.41 -6.34
N PHE A 61 -25.34 22.10 -6.18
CA PHE A 61 -25.39 21.16 -7.30
C PHE A 61 -26.79 21.06 -7.92
N LEU A 62 -27.85 21.10 -7.10
CA LEU A 62 -29.24 21.18 -7.59
C LEU A 62 -29.46 22.41 -8.49
N GLU A 63 -29.00 23.60 -8.08
CA GLU A 63 -29.12 24.82 -8.89
C GLU A 63 -28.37 24.72 -10.22
N GLN A 64 -27.20 24.07 -10.24
CA GLN A 64 -26.45 23.79 -11.48
C GLN A 64 -27.24 22.87 -12.43
N LEU A 65 -27.89 21.83 -11.89
CA LEU A 65 -28.72 20.93 -12.69
C LEU A 65 -29.98 21.64 -13.20
N ARG A 66 -30.64 22.47 -12.39
CA ARG A 66 -31.80 23.28 -12.81
C ARG A 66 -31.48 24.22 -13.98
N ALA A 67 -30.24 24.73 -14.04
CA ALA A 67 -29.81 25.59 -15.14
C ALA A 67 -29.68 24.85 -16.49
N SER A 68 -29.52 23.52 -16.47
CA SER A 68 -29.19 22.71 -17.66
C SER A 68 -30.22 21.62 -18.00
N HIS A 69 -31.07 21.22 -17.04
CA HIS A 69 -31.98 20.09 -17.16
C HIS A 69 -33.35 20.38 -16.54
N HIS A 70 -34.37 19.63 -16.97
CA HIS A 70 -35.66 19.58 -16.28
C HIS A 70 -35.54 18.65 -15.05
N VAL A 71 -35.75 19.23 -13.86
CA VAL A 71 -35.65 18.55 -12.56
C VAL A 71 -37.04 18.33 -11.97
N VAL A 72 -37.31 17.11 -11.49
CA VAL A 72 -38.48 16.79 -10.65
C VAL A 72 -38.03 16.57 -9.21
N GLU A 73 -38.61 17.31 -8.28
CA GLU A 73 -38.24 17.30 -6.87
C GLU A 73 -39.30 16.59 -6.03
N PHE A 74 -38.86 15.74 -5.11
CA PHE A 74 -39.73 15.02 -4.18
C PHE A 74 -39.55 15.58 -2.77
N GLU A 75 -40.66 15.96 -2.14
CA GLU A 75 -40.64 16.33 -0.71
C GLU A 75 -40.40 15.08 0.15
N ARG A 76 -39.71 15.23 1.28
CA ARG A 76 -39.48 14.12 2.22
C ARG A 76 -40.82 13.69 2.84
N PRO A 77 -41.34 12.48 2.54
CA PRO A 77 -42.63 12.03 3.02
C PRO A 77 -42.60 11.62 4.49
N ASP A 78 -43.76 11.65 5.15
CA ASP A 78 -43.96 10.95 6.41
C ASP A 78 -43.99 9.43 6.18
N ARG A 79 -43.75 8.64 7.25
CA ARG A 79 -43.66 7.16 7.15
C ARG A 79 -44.87 6.50 6.52
N ALA A 80 -46.07 7.03 6.77
CA ALA A 80 -47.32 6.50 6.22
C ALA A 80 -47.39 6.61 4.69
N ASP A 81 -46.65 7.55 4.10
CA ASP A 81 -46.71 7.89 2.68
C ASP A 81 -45.54 7.31 1.86
N TYR A 82 -44.62 6.57 2.50
CA TYR A 82 -43.47 5.93 1.81
C TYR A 82 -43.86 5.11 0.58
N PRO A 83 -44.91 4.25 0.61
CA PRO A 83 -45.32 3.50 -0.58
C PRO A 83 -45.77 4.41 -1.73
N ALA A 84 -46.51 5.47 -1.42
CA ALA A 84 -47.03 6.41 -2.42
C ALA A 84 -45.90 7.25 -3.05
N ALA A 85 -44.99 7.75 -2.22
CA ALA A 85 -43.81 8.50 -2.67
C ALA A 85 -42.89 7.64 -3.55
N ALA A 86 -42.66 6.38 -3.17
CA ALA A 86 -41.86 5.45 -3.98
C ALA A 86 -42.52 5.14 -5.34
N ALA A 87 -43.84 4.97 -5.38
CA ALA A 87 -44.57 4.77 -6.63
C ALA A 87 -44.50 6.00 -7.55
N ALA A 88 -44.56 7.22 -6.98
CA ALA A 88 -44.41 8.45 -7.74
C ALA A 88 -43.01 8.60 -8.35
N ALA A 89 -41.96 8.29 -7.58
CA ALA A 89 -40.58 8.28 -8.07
C ALA A 89 -40.37 7.24 -9.18
N GLU A 90 -40.93 6.04 -9.03
CA GLU A 90 -40.89 5.01 -10.08
C GLU A 90 -41.59 5.47 -11.36
N GLN A 91 -42.77 6.08 -11.26
CA GLN A 91 -43.49 6.59 -12.41
C GLN A 91 -42.69 7.69 -13.13
N ALA A 92 -42.08 8.62 -12.40
CA ALA A 92 -41.25 9.67 -12.98
C ALA A 92 -40.02 9.10 -13.74
N MET A 93 -39.41 8.03 -13.24
CA MET A 93 -38.34 7.32 -13.97
C MET A 93 -38.87 6.65 -15.24
N ARG A 94 -40.06 6.03 -15.19
CA ARG A 94 -40.71 5.41 -16.37
C ARG A 94 -41.11 6.44 -17.43
N ASP A 95 -41.49 7.64 -17.00
CA ASP A 95 -41.80 8.78 -17.86
C ASP A 95 -40.54 9.41 -18.49
N GLY A 96 -39.34 8.97 -18.09
CA GLY A 96 -38.07 9.40 -18.67
C GLY A 96 -37.65 10.79 -18.24
N VAL A 97 -38.02 11.21 -17.02
CA VAL A 97 -37.60 12.51 -16.46
C VAL A 97 -36.07 12.60 -16.43
N PRO A 98 -35.45 13.68 -16.97
CA PRO A 98 -34.00 13.80 -17.05
C PRO A 98 -33.28 13.77 -15.70
N VAL A 99 -33.81 14.48 -14.70
CA VAL A 99 -33.22 14.57 -13.36
C VAL A 99 -34.32 14.42 -12.31
N LEU A 100 -34.14 13.49 -11.36
CA LEU A 100 -34.97 13.36 -10.17
C LEU A 100 -34.15 13.73 -8.94
N TYR A 101 -34.67 14.63 -8.10
CA TYR A 101 -34.05 15.09 -6.86
C TYR A 101 -34.83 14.58 -5.65
N GLN A 102 -34.15 13.95 -4.68
CA GLN A 102 -34.75 13.36 -3.47
C GLN A 102 -35.73 12.20 -3.75
N ALA A 103 -35.52 11.45 -4.85
CA ALA A 103 -36.38 10.33 -5.22
C ALA A 103 -36.44 9.25 -4.12
N THR A 104 -37.66 8.83 -3.77
CA THR A 104 -37.91 7.88 -2.67
C THR A 104 -37.87 6.43 -3.16
N PHE A 105 -37.18 5.57 -2.43
CA PHE A 105 -37.17 4.11 -2.63
C PHE A 105 -37.70 3.41 -1.38
N PHE A 106 -38.72 2.57 -1.53
CA PHE A 106 -39.29 1.77 -0.44
C PHE A 106 -39.68 0.38 -0.94
N ASP A 107 -39.30 -0.67 -0.18
CA ASP A 107 -39.65 -2.08 -0.49
C ASP A 107 -40.26 -2.86 0.69
N GLY A 108 -40.58 -2.16 1.79
CA GLY A 108 -41.08 -2.77 3.04
C GLY A 108 -39.98 -3.15 4.03
N SER A 109 -38.75 -3.39 3.58
CA SER A 109 -37.58 -3.69 4.42
C SER A 109 -36.47 -2.63 4.33
N PHE A 110 -36.56 -1.78 3.31
CA PHE A 110 -35.61 -0.74 2.98
C PHE A 110 -36.33 0.58 2.69
N ILE A 111 -35.77 1.69 3.19
CA ILE A 111 -36.18 3.07 2.87
C ILE A 111 -34.94 3.89 2.51
N GLY A 112 -35.01 4.69 1.44
CA GLY A 112 -33.96 5.63 1.13
C GLY A 112 -34.42 6.77 0.22
N PHE A 113 -33.63 7.85 0.23
CA PHE A 113 -33.88 9.07 -0.54
C PHE A 113 -32.59 9.39 -1.29
N SER A 114 -32.58 9.16 -2.60
CA SER A 114 -31.39 9.48 -3.40
C SER A 114 -31.32 10.98 -3.62
N ASP A 115 -30.16 11.60 -3.41
CA ASP A 115 -29.97 13.01 -3.72
C ASP A 115 -30.36 13.28 -5.18
N PHE A 116 -29.72 12.58 -6.14
CA PHE A 116 -29.98 12.80 -7.57
C PHE A 116 -29.97 11.50 -8.39
N LEU A 117 -30.91 11.38 -9.33
CA LEU A 117 -30.92 10.36 -10.39
C LEU A 117 -30.88 11.07 -11.74
N LEU A 118 -29.84 10.82 -12.53
CA LEU A 118 -29.66 11.44 -13.85
C LEU A 118 -29.87 10.40 -14.95
N ARG A 119 -30.69 10.75 -15.94
CA ARG A 119 -30.93 9.91 -17.11
C ARG A 119 -29.84 10.11 -18.16
N THR A 120 -29.20 9.03 -18.58
CA THR A 120 -28.22 9.02 -19.67
C THR A 120 -28.89 9.12 -21.05
N ASP A 121 -28.10 9.44 -22.08
CA ASP A 121 -28.59 9.51 -23.48
C ASP A 121 -29.17 8.17 -23.96
N ASP A 122 -28.60 7.05 -23.52
CA ASP A 122 -29.07 5.70 -23.83
C ASP A 122 -30.25 5.23 -22.95
N GLY A 123 -30.79 6.13 -22.12
CA GLY A 123 -32.01 5.96 -21.34
C GLY A 123 -31.88 5.11 -20.09
N ALA A 124 -30.67 4.89 -19.59
CA ALA A 124 -30.45 4.37 -18.25
C ALA A 124 -30.46 5.51 -17.21
N TYR A 125 -30.59 5.16 -15.93
CA TYR A 125 -30.38 6.09 -14.82
C TYR A 125 -29.05 5.81 -14.11
N GLU A 126 -28.31 6.86 -13.81
CA GLU A 126 -27.11 6.82 -12.97
C GLU A 126 -27.38 7.59 -11.67
N VAL A 127 -26.83 7.08 -10.57
CA VAL A 127 -27.08 7.60 -9.22
C VAL A 127 -25.97 8.58 -8.86
N TYR A 128 -26.38 9.77 -8.41
CA TYR A 128 -25.52 10.86 -7.98
C TYR A 128 -25.83 11.20 -6.52
N ASP A 129 -24.78 11.38 -5.73
CA ASP A 129 -24.87 11.72 -4.31
C ASP A 129 -23.83 12.78 -3.98
N THR A 130 -24.22 13.78 -3.19
CA THR A 130 -23.36 14.92 -2.88
C THR A 130 -22.69 14.70 -1.53
N LYS A 131 -21.39 14.98 -1.45
CA LYS A 131 -20.63 14.83 -0.20
C LYS A 131 -19.60 15.95 -0.07
N LEU A 132 -19.55 16.56 1.11
CA LEU A 132 -18.55 17.57 1.45
C LEU A 132 -17.11 17.03 1.47
N ALA A 133 -16.94 15.71 1.54
CA ALA A 133 -15.62 15.08 1.54
C ALA A 133 -14.87 15.31 0.21
N ARG A 134 -13.54 15.44 0.29
CA ARG A 134 -12.61 15.60 -0.87
C ARG A 134 -12.26 14.30 -1.59
N HIS A 135 -12.60 13.18 -0.97
CA HIS A 135 -12.36 11.86 -1.52
C HIS A 135 -13.60 11.02 -1.27
N ALA A 136 -13.89 10.16 -2.23
CA ALA A 136 -14.96 9.19 -2.09
C ALA A 136 -14.74 8.31 -0.84
N LYS A 137 -15.82 8.00 -0.15
CA LYS A 137 -15.81 7.11 1.02
C LYS A 137 -16.64 5.88 0.70
N ILE A 138 -16.15 4.71 1.09
CA ILE A 138 -16.80 3.42 0.85
C ILE A 138 -18.27 3.41 1.31
N PRO A 139 -18.64 3.93 2.50
CA PRO A 139 -20.04 3.97 2.90
C PRO A 139 -20.96 4.71 1.91
N ALA A 140 -20.49 5.81 1.31
CA ALA A 140 -21.25 6.55 0.30
C ALA A 140 -21.40 5.76 -1.01
N LEU A 141 -20.35 5.03 -1.42
CA LEU A 141 -20.42 4.13 -2.58
C LEU A 141 -21.41 2.99 -2.36
N LEU A 142 -21.44 2.38 -1.17
CA LEU A 142 -22.41 1.36 -0.84
C LEU A 142 -23.85 1.90 -0.86
N GLN A 143 -24.06 3.15 -0.43
CA GLN A 143 -25.35 3.83 -0.53
C GLN A 143 -25.78 4.02 -2.00
N LEU A 144 -24.87 4.45 -2.87
CA LEU A 144 -25.15 4.57 -4.30
C LEU A 144 -25.52 3.22 -4.94
N ALA A 145 -24.80 2.16 -4.58
CA ALA A 145 -25.10 0.80 -5.05
C ALA A 145 -26.47 0.29 -4.54
N ALA A 146 -26.88 0.67 -3.32
CA ALA A 146 -28.21 0.37 -2.80
C ALA A 146 -29.32 0.97 -3.68
N TYR A 147 -29.18 2.24 -4.07
CA TYR A 147 -30.13 2.91 -4.98
C TYR A 147 -30.13 2.29 -6.37
N ALA A 148 -28.95 2.02 -6.95
CA ALA A 148 -28.82 1.35 -8.24
C ALA A 148 -29.53 -0.02 -8.25
N GLU A 149 -29.41 -0.80 -7.18
CA GLU A 149 -30.10 -2.08 -7.05
C GLU A 149 -31.62 -1.91 -6.96
N GLN A 150 -32.11 -0.90 -6.25
CA GLN A 150 -33.54 -0.59 -6.16
C GLN A 150 -34.14 -0.16 -7.50
N ILE A 151 -33.39 0.57 -8.34
CA ILE A 151 -33.80 0.90 -9.72
C ILE A 151 -33.88 -0.39 -10.57
N THR A 152 -32.84 -1.22 -10.48
CA THR A 152 -32.77 -2.51 -11.21
C THR A 152 -33.93 -3.43 -10.84
N ALA A 153 -34.26 -3.53 -9.54
CA ALA A 153 -35.35 -4.37 -9.03
C ALA A 153 -36.74 -3.98 -9.60
N ARG A 154 -36.91 -2.74 -10.07
CA ARG A 154 -38.14 -2.23 -10.70
C ARG A 154 -38.16 -2.41 -12.23
N GLY A 155 -37.15 -3.09 -12.78
CA GLY A 155 -37.01 -3.32 -14.23
C GLY A 155 -36.64 -2.05 -15.02
N ILE A 156 -36.08 -1.04 -14.34
CA ILE A 156 -35.58 0.19 -14.97
C ILE A 156 -34.08 -0.01 -15.24
N ARG A 157 -33.61 0.46 -16.40
CA ARG A 157 -32.20 0.36 -16.78
C ARG A 157 -31.33 1.26 -15.91
N VAL A 158 -30.23 0.72 -15.40
CA VAL A 158 -29.22 1.44 -14.62
C VAL A 158 -27.92 1.52 -15.41
N GLY A 159 -27.27 2.68 -15.37
CA GLY A 159 -25.99 2.88 -16.03
C GLY A 159 -24.87 2.09 -15.34
N PRO A 160 -23.72 1.89 -16.02
CA PRO A 160 -22.62 1.13 -15.45
C PRO A 160 -21.86 1.90 -14.35
N ARG A 161 -22.18 3.17 -14.10
CA ARG A 161 -21.46 4.04 -13.16
C ARG A 161 -22.37 4.63 -12.09
N VAL A 162 -21.73 5.01 -10.99
CA VAL A 162 -22.30 5.84 -9.92
C VAL A 162 -21.35 6.99 -9.61
N HIS A 163 -21.90 8.09 -9.11
CA HIS A 163 -21.19 9.37 -9.05
C HIS A 163 -21.30 10.01 -7.66
N LEU A 164 -20.16 10.47 -7.14
CA LEU A 164 -20.08 11.32 -5.96
C LEU A 164 -19.65 12.72 -6.39
N VAL A 165 -20.47 13.72 -6.08
CA VAL A 165 -20.13 15.12 -6.29
C VAL A 165 -19.47 15.62 -5.02
N LEU A 166 -18.15 15.78 -5.08
CA LEU A 166 -17.28 16.05 -3.93
C LEU A 166 -17.30 17.54 -3.56
N GLY A 167 -16.83 17.86 -2.34
CA GLY A 167 -16.85 19.22 -1.83
C GLY A 167 -16.03 20.22 -2.67
N ASP A 168 -15.04 19.72 -3.41
CA ASP A 168 -14.23 20.50 -4.34
C ASP A 168 -14.90 20.79 -5.69
N GLY A 169 -16.16 20.37 -5.86
CA GLY A 169 -16.92 20.51 -7.10
C GLY A 169 -16.60 19.45 -8.14
N THR A 170 -15.58 18.60 -7.92
CA THR A 170 -15.27 17.50 -8.83
C THR A 170 -16.27 16.37 -8.70
N THR A 171 -16.44 15.60 -9.78
CA THR A 171 -17.29 14.39 -9.77
C THR A 171 -16.42 13.15 -9.79
N SER A 172 -16.38 12.43 -8.67
CA SER A 172 -15.74 11.12 -8.60
C SER A 172 -16.69 10.04 -9.12
N SER A 173 -16.30 9.36 -10.20
CA SER A 173 -17.15 8.40 -10.89
C SER A 173 -16.60 6.99 -10.77
N HIS A 174 -17.42 6.04 -10.33
CA HIS A 174 -16.99 4.66 -10.04
C HIS A 174 -17.83 3.64 -10.80
N ALA A 175 -17.22 2.53 -11.20
CA ALA A 175 -17.94 1.44 -11.84
C ALA A 175 -18.83 0.71 -10.82
N LEU A 176 -20.11 0.55 -11.14
CA LEU A 176 -21.06 -0.15 -10.27
C LEU A 176 -20.66 -1.62 -10.03
N ALA A 177 -19.99 -2.24 -11.01
CA ALA A 177 -19.45 -3.60 -10.90
C ALA A 177 -18.39 -3.76 -9.80
N ASP A 178 -17.67 -2.68 -9.45
CA ASP A 178 -16.66 -2.69 -8.37
C ASP A 178 -17.26 -2.48 -6.97
N ILE A 179 -18.58 -2.27 -6.88
CA ILE A 179 -19.26 -1.90 -5.62
C ILE A 179 -20.43 -2.87 -5.31
N ALA A 180 -21.26 -3.17 -6.32
CA ALA A 180 -22.51 -3.90 -6.14
C ALA A 180 -22.36 -5.31 -5.51
N PRO A 181 -21.34 -6.12 -5.86
CA PRO A 181 -21.06 -7.37 -5.16
C PRO A 181 -20.81 -7.21 -3.66
N VAL A 182 -20.02 -6.21 -3.26
CA VAL A 182 -19.75 -5.92 -1.83
C VAL A 182 -21.02 -5.44 -1.14
N HIS A 183 -21.79 -4.55 -1.77
CA HIS A 183 -23.08 -4.10 -1.26
C HIS A 183 -24.02 -5.28 -0.98
N ARG A 184 -24.18 -6.19 -1.95
CA ARG A 184 -25.04 -7.39 -1.79
C ARG A 184 -24.56 -8.26 -0.64
N ALA A 185 -23.26 -8.54 -0.55
CA ALA A 185 -22.69 -9.33 0.54
C ALA A 185 -22.94 -8.71 1.92
N GLN A 186 -22.73 -7.39 2.06
CA GLN A 186 -22.96 -6.67 3.31
C GLN A 186 -24.44 -6.59 3.68
N ARG A 187 -25.32 -6.35 2.70
CA ARG A 187 -26.78 -6.34 2.91
C ARG A 187 -27.28 -7.71 3.35
N ASP A 188 -26.86 -8.78 2.68
CA ASP A 188 -27.31 -10.14 2.98
C ASP A 188 -26.81 -10.58 4.38
N ARG A 189 -25.58 -10.18 4.75
CA ARG A 189 -25.06 -10.35 6.12
C ARG A 189 -25.86 -9.54 7.13
N LEU A 190 -26.11 -8.27 6.87
CA LEU A 190 -26.90 -7.40 7.74
C LEU A 190 -28.29 -8.00 7.99
N ARG A 191 -28.98 -8.46 6.94
CA ARG A 191 -30.27 -9.14 7.05
C ARG A 191 -30.18 -10.39 7.93
N SER A 192 -29.23 -11.27 7.67
CA SER A 192 -29.02 -12.49 8.46
C SER A 192 -28.78 -12.20 9.94
N VAL A 193 -27.97 -11.19 10.25
CA VAL A 193 -27.66 -10.82 11.64
C VAL A 193 -28.84 -10.12 12.31
N VAL A 194 -29.57 -9.26 11.60
CA VAL A 194 -30.80 -8.64 12.10
C VAL A 194 -31.86 -9.70 12.38
N ASP A 195 -32.08 -10.65 11.49
CA ASP A 195 -33.02 -11.75 11.68
C ASP A 195 -32.64 -12.59 12.90
N SER A 196 -31.38 -12.99 13.02
CA SER A 196 -30.85 -13.70 14.19
C SER A 196 -31.06 -12.88 15.48
N ARG A 197 -30.85 -11.56 15.40
CA ARG A 197 -31.01 -10.65 16.55
C ARG A 197 -32.47 -10.45 16.95
N LEU A 198 -33.42 -10.44 16.00
CA LEU A 198 -34.85 -10.38 16.30
C LEU A 198 -35.31 -11.60 17.10
N HIS A 199 -34.79 -12.78 16.78
CA HIS A 199 -35.12 -14.04 17.47
C HIS A 199 -34.38 -14.24 18.82
N ALA A 200 -33.44 -13.36 19.18
CA ALA A 200 -32.68 -13.49 20.41
C ALA A 200 -33.36 -12.78 21.59
N ASP A 201 -33.55 -13.44 22.73
CA ASP A 201 -34.26 -12.85 23.88
C ASP A 201 -33.40 -11.92 24.76
N ALA A 202 -32.10 -12.18 24.85
CA ALA A 202 -31.18 -11.46 25.72
C ALA A 202 -30.39 -10.39 24.96
N PRO A 203 -30.10 -9.21 25.56
CA PRO A 203 -29.23 -8.17 24.98
C PRO A 203 -27.88 -8.71 24.50
N LEU A 204 -27.33 -8.12 23.43
CA LEU A 204 -26.03 -8.52 22.88
C LEU A 204 -24.92 -8.28 23.92
N ALA A 205 -24.20 -9.33 24.31
CA ALA A 205 -23.09 -9.21 25.26
C ALA A 205 -21.90 -8.45 24.66
N TRP A 206 -21.10 -7.79 25.51
CA TRP A 206 -19.80 -7.26 25.11
C TRP A 206 -18.85 -8.42 24.76
N GLY A 207 -18.14 -8.32 23.63
CA GLY A 207 -17.25 -9.39 23.15
C GLY A 207 -17.97 -10.62 22.58
N ALA A 208 -19.23 -10.49 22.15
CA ALA A 208 -19.96 -11.58 21.52
C ALA A 208 -19.17 -12.19 20.33
N PRO A 209 -18.96 -13.51 20.27
CA PRO A 209 -18.23 -14.16 19.19
C PRO A 209 -18.82 -13.83 17.81
N GLY A 210 -17.95 -13.54 16.84
CA GLY A 210 -18.36 -13.24 15.46
C GLY A 210 -18.97 -11.86 15.24
N VAL A 211 -18.98 -10.98 16.25
CA VAL A 211 -19.43 -9.58 16.12
C VAL A 211 -18.26 -8.63 16.35
N VAL A 212 -17.95 -7.82 15.34
CA VAL A 212 -16.82 -6.88 15.42
C VAL A 212 -17.21 -5.62 16.21
N ALA A 213 -16.41 -5.28 17.20
CA ALA A 213 -16.52 -4.05 17.98
C ALA A 213 -15.29 -3.16 17.75
N CYS A 214 -15.51 -1.88 17.44
CA CYS A 214 -14.40 -0.95 17.18
C CYS A 214 -13.65 -0.53 18.47
N GLY A 215 -14.25 -0.73 19.65
CA GLY A 215 -13.65 -0.38 20.95
C GLY A 215 -13.56 1.12 21.24
N ARG A 216 -13.94 1.99 20.30
CA ARG A 216 -13.67 3.46 20.38
C ARG A 216 -14.90 4.35 20.20
N CYS A 217 -15.95 3.89 19.51
CA CYS A 217 -17.17 4.69 19.35
C CYS A 217 -17.87 4.86 20.70
N SER A 218 -18.73 5.88 20.83
CA SER A 218 -19.45 6.18 22.08
C SER A 218 -20.15 4.97 22.71
N GLN A 219 -20.70 4.07 21.88
CA GLN A 219 -21.33 2.82 22.31
C GLN A 219 -20.31 1.82 22.87
N CYS A 220 -19.18 1.62 22.20
CA CYS A 220 -18.13 0.70 22.64
C CYS A 220 -17.38 1.23 23.86
N SER A 221 -17.07 2.53 23.91
CA SER A 221 -16.27 3.13 25.00
C SER A 221 -16.93 2.91 26.37
N ALA A 222 -18.25 3.05 26.47
CA ALA A 222 -18.98 2.76 27.69
C ALA A 222 -18.82 1.29 28.15
N GLN A 223 -18.83 0.35 27.21
CA GLN A 223 -18.66 -1.08 27.54
C GLN A 223 -17.21 -1.46 27.83
N VAL A 224 -16.25 -0.85 27.14
CA VAL A 224 -14.82 -1.00 27.43
C VAL A 224 -14.54 -0.61 28.88
N ASP A 225 -15.16 0.48 29.35
CA ASP A 225 -15.09 0.90 30.75
C ASP A 225 -15.79 -0.05 31.71
N GLU A 226 -17.04 -0.42 31.42
CA GLU A 226 -17.86 -1.31 32.26
C GLU A 226 -17.20 -2.67 32.46
N HIS A 227 -16.67 -3.26 31.38
CA HIS A 227 -16.06 -4.59 31.38
C HIS A 227 -14.56 -4.58 31.70
N ARG A 228 -13.98 -3.40 31.94
CA ARG A 228 -12.53 -3.25 32.21
C ARG A 228 -11.68 -3.92 31.14
N ASP A 229 -12.12 -3.79 29.89
CA ASP A 229 -11.59 -4.52 28.74
C ASP A 229 -10.11 -4.17 28.49
N LEU A 230 -9.35 -5.11 27.91
CA LEU A 230 -7.95 -4.91 27.53
C LEU A 230 -7.70 -3.68 26.64
N VAL A 231 -8.68 -3.21 25.86
CA VAL A 231 -8.58 -1.94 25.09
C VAL A 231 -8.22 -0.75 25.98
N LEU A 232 -8.46 -0.84 27.30
CA LEU A 232 -8.05 0.19 28.25
C LEU A 232 -6.54 0.36 28.39
N VAL A 233 -5.75 -0.66 28.07
CA VAL A 233 -4.30 -0.65 28.23
C VAL A 233 -3.68 0.19 27.12
N ALA A 234 -2.98 1.25 27.50
CA ALA A 234 -2.42 2.17 26.52
C ALA A 234 -1.37 1.47 25.64
N GLY A 235 -1.48 1.64 24.32
CA GLY A 235 -0.58 0.99 23.36
C GLY A 235 -0.92 -0.47 23.04
N LEU A 236 -1.97 -1.05 23.63
CA LEU A 236 -2.45 -2.38 23.29
C LEU A 236 -3.21 -2.36 21.96
N THR A 237 -2.81 -3.23 21.03
CA THR A 237 -3.48 -3.35 19.72
C THR A 237 -4.65 -4.32 19.77
N LEU A 238 -5.61 -4.20 18.84
CA LEU A 238 -6.73 -5.15 18.74
C LEU A 238 -6.25 -6.60 18.49
N GLY A 239 -5.13 -6.78 17.78
CA GLY A 239 -4.51 -8.10 17.62
C GLY A 239 -3.96 -8.68 18.93
N GLN A 240 -3.27 -7.86 19.72
CA GLN A 240 -2.80 -8.24 21.06
C GLN A 240 -3.97 -8.55 22.00
N ARG A 241 -5.08 -7.79 21.92
CA ARG A 241 -6.32 -8.09 22.65
C ARG A 241 -6.83 -9.49 22.34
N THR A 242 -6.92 -9.85 21.06
CA THR A 242 -7.38 -11.18 20.64
C THR A 242 -6.45 -12.28 21.14
N ALA A 243 -5.12 -12.11 21.01
CA ALA A 243 -4.14 -13.08 21.50
C ALA A 243 -4.21 -13.28 23.02
N LEU A 244 -4.37 -12.19 23.79
CA LEU A 244 -4.56 -12.23 25.23
C LEU A 244 -5.89 -12.92 25.61
N GLN A 245 -6.98 -12.61 24.91
CA GLN A 245 -8.28 -13.26 25.13
C GLN A 245 -8.23 -14.76 24.85
N ALA A 246 -7.51 -15.18 23.80
CA ALA A 246 -7.27 -16.60 23.49
C ALA A 246 -6.46 -17.31 24.60
N ALA A 247 -5.57 -16.58 25.29
CA ALA A 247 -4.86 -17.06 26.48
C ALA A 247 -5.68 -16.97 27.78
N GLY A 248 -6.96 -16.58 27.71
CA GLY A 248 -7.84 -16.46 28.87
C GLY A 248 -7.66 -15.17 29.67
N ILE A 249 -6.93 -14.18 29.15
CA ILE A 249 -6.76 -12.84 29.74
C ILE A 249 -7.73 -11.90 29.03
N THR A 250 -8.75 -11.42 29.74
CA THR A 250 -9.87 -10.65 29.15
C THR A 250 -9.99 -9.23 29.68
N THR A 251 -9.38 -8.93 30.84
CA THR A 251 -9.45 -7.63 31.50
C THR A 251 -8.07 -7.03 31.76
N ILE A 252 -8.02 -5.72 31.98
CA ILE A 252 -6.79 -5.00 32.40
C ILE A 252 -6.23 -5.57 33.72
N ASP A 253 -7.09 -5.98 34.65
CA ASP A 253 -6.69 -6.53 35.95
C ASP A 253 -6.04 -7.91 35.81
N GLU A 254 -6.63 -8.78 34.98
CA GLU A 254 -6.06 -10.09 34.64
C GLU A 254 -4.71 -9.95 33.95
N LEU A 255 -4.57 -9.01 33.02
CA LEU A 255 -3.29 -8.76 32.36
C LEU A 255 -2.23 -8.32 33.38
N ALA A 256 -2.56 -7.35 34.24
CA ALA A 256 -1.65 -6.87 35.28
C ALA A 256 -1.16 -7.99 36.22
N GLY A 257 -2.04 -8.95 36.55
CA GLY A 257 -1.73 -10.10 37.40
C GLY A 257 -1.14 -11.31 36.68
N SER A 258 -1.13 -11.34 35.35
CA SER A 258 -0.71 -12.51 34.57
C SER A 258 0.79 -12.80 34.65
N THR A 259 1.16 -14.07 34.45
CA THR A 259 2.54 -14.56 34.40
C THR A 259 2.72 -15.56 33.25
N GLY A 260 3.94 -15.73 32.73
CA GLY A 260 4.24 -16.65 31.62
C GLY A 260 4.09 -15.99 30.24
N GLY A 261 4.42 -16.74 29.17
CA GLY A 261 4.32 -16.27 27.79
C GLY A 261 2.87 -16.31 27.25
N VAL A 262 2.60 -15.52 26.23
CA VAL A 262 1.33 -15.52 25.47
C VAL A 262 1.69 -15.70 24.00
N ALA A 263 1.16 -16.77 23.38
CA ALA A 263 1.40 -17.03 21.96
C ALA A 263 0.96 -15.84 21.10
N GLY A 264 1.80 -15.43 20.15
CA GLY A 264 1.54 -14.27 19.28
C GLY A 264 1.85 -12.91 19.91
N VAL A 265 2.36 -12.85 21.16
CA VAL A 265 2.86 -11.61 21.79
C VAL A 265 4.29 -11.83 22.27
N GLY A 266 5.24 -11.10 21.69
CA GLY A 266 6.65 -11.19 22.08
C GLY A 266 6.88 -10.88 23.56
N GLY A 267 7.83 -11.58 24.20
CA GLY A 267 8.03 -11.51 25.66
C GLY A 267 8.25 -10.10 26.21
N ALA A 268 9.09 -9.30 25.53
CA ALA A 268 9.33 -7.90 25.91
C ALA A 268 8.06 -7.02 25.80
N ALA A 269 7.29 -7.19 24.72
CA ALA A 269 6.03 -6.46 24.52
C ALA A 269 4.99 -6.86 25.58
N LEU A 270 4.90 -8.15 25.92
CA LEU A 270 3.98 -8.64 26.95
C LEU A 270 4.33 -8.07 28.34
N GLU A 271 5.60 -8.05 28.72
CA GLU A 271 6.03 -7.44 29.99
C GLU A 271 5.78 -5.94 30.03
N ARG A 272 5.99 -5.25 28.91
CA ARG A 272 5.66 -3.83 28.78
C ARG A 272 4.16 -3.58 28.97
N LEU A 273 3.30 -4.38 28.33
CA LEU A 273 1.84 -4.30 28.50
C LEU A 273 1.39 -4.63 29.93
N ARG A 274 2.02 -5.60 30.60
CA ARG A 274 1.80 -5.89 32.04
C ARG A 274 2.17 -4.70 32.92
N GLY A 275 3.34 -4.12 32.69
CA GLY A 275 3.80 -2.92 33.39
C GLY A 275 2.87 -1.73 33.21
N GLN A 276 2.42 -1.51 31.97
CA GLN A 276 1.45 -0.48 31.61
C GLN A 276 0.10 -0.69 32.31
N ALA A 277 -0.43 -1.92 32.30
CA ALA A 277 -1.67 -2.26 32.98
C ALA A 277 -1.58 -2.01 34.50
N ARG A 278 -0.50 -2.47 35.15
CA ARG A 278 -0.25 -2.24 36.59
C ARG A 278 -0.21 -0.74 36.91
N LEU A 279 0.55 0.03 36.14
CA LEU A 279 0.71 1.46 36.38
C LEU A 279 -0.60 2.25 36.19
N GLN A 280 -1.41 1.88 35.20
CA GLN A 280 -2.73 2.49 35.00
C GLN A 280 -3.69 2.18 36.15
N LEU A 281 -3.65 0.96 36.69
CA LEU A 281 -4.44 0.58 37.87
C LEU A 281 -4.00 1.33 39.12
N ASP A 282 -2.69 1.46 39.34
CA ASP A 282 -2.12 2.19 40.48
C ASP A 282 -2.37 3.71 40.41
N SER A 283 -2.65 4.23 39.22
CA SER A 283 -2.96 5.64 38.98
C SER A 283 -4.45 5.96 39.13
N ALA A 284 -5.31 4.94 39.27
CA ALA A 284 -6.75 5.16 39.39
C ALA A 284 -7.08 5.99 40.65
N GLY A 285 -7.75 7.13 40.44
CA GLY A 285 -8.14 8.05 41.52
C GLY A 285 -7.05 9.03 41.99
N ALA A 286 -5.88 9.05 41.36
CA ALA A 286 -4.85 10.07 41.60
C ALA A 286 -5.16 11.38 40.86
N ALA A 287 -4.73 12.51 41.41
CA ALA A 287 -4.89 13.84 40.78
C ALA A 287 -4.03 14.03 39.51
N ALA A 288 -2.90 13.32 39.44
CA ALA A 288 -2.06 13.21 38.24
C ALA A 288 -1.71 11.73 38.03
N PRO A 289 -1.53 11.26 36.78
CA PRO A 289 -1.17 9.88 36.52
C PRO A 289 0.20 9.56 37.14
N ARG A 290 0.44 8.31 37.55
CA ARG A 290 1.78 7.89 37.97
C ARG A 290 2.65 7.67 36.75
N VAL A 291 3.95 7.88 36.91
CA VAL A 291 4.96 7.70 35.86
C VAL A 291 6.03 6.74 36.36
N MET A 292 6.51 5.88 35.48
CA MET A 292 7.66 5.02 35.70
C MET A 292 8.65 5.19 34.55
N VAL A 293 9.90 5.51 34.88
CA VAL A 293 10.99 5.55 33.89
C VAL A 293 11.41 4.10 33.62
N VAL A 294 11.23 3.64 32.39
CA VAL A 294 11.60 2.30 31.93
C VAL A 294 12.91 2.29 31.15
N ASP A 295 13.27 3.41 30.53
CA ASP A 295 14.55 3.61 29.85
C ASP A 295 15.00 5.07 30.00
N ALA A 296 15.84 5.33 31.01
CA ALA A 296 16.41 6.66 31.22
C ALA A 296 17.40 7.06 30.11
N GLY A 297 18.00 6.08 29.41
CA GLY A 297 18.92 6.32 28.31
C GLY A 297 18.23 6.91 27.08
N ALA A 298 16.96 6.57 26.84
CA ALA A 298 16.16 7.17 25.77
C ALA A 298 16.00 8.70 25.92
N LEU A 299 16.07 9.24 27.14
CA LEU A 299 16.03 10.69 27.38
C LEU A 299 17.26 11.42 26.85
N SER A 300 18.38 10.72 26.62
CA SER A 300 19.58 11.30 25.97
C SER A 300 19.36 11.68 24.50
N ALA A 301 18.24 11.26 23.90
CA ALA A 301 17.80 11.71 22.58
C ALA A 301 17.37 13.19 22.58
N ILE A 302 17.04 13.76 23.75
CA ILE A 302 16.73 15.18 23.90
C ILE A 302 18.05 15.95 23.80
N PRO A 303 18.21 16.85 22.81
CA PRO A 303 19.43 17.65 22.68
C PRO A 303 19.68 18.52 23.90
N ALA A 304 20.95 18.90 24.10
CA ALA A 304 21.30 19.91 25.09
C ALA A 304 20.53 21.21 24.79
N PRO A 305 19.89 21.84 25.78
CA PRO A 305 19.15 23.09 25.58
C PRO A 305 20.03 24.19 24.96
N ASP A 306 19.55 24.84 23.90
CA ASP A 306 20.15 26.03 23.32
C ASP A 306 19.23 27.24 23.52
N ALA A 307 19.81 28.43 23.69
CA ALA A 307 19.03 29.67 23.82
C ALA A 307 18.15 29.95 22.58
N GLY A 308 18.55 29.43 21.41
CA GLY A 308 17.83 29.50 20.15
C GLY A 308 16.69 28.52 20.00
N ASP A 309 16.47 27.58 20.93
CA ASP A 309 15.40 26.59 20.84
C ASP A 309 14.00 27.25 20.74
N VAL A 310 13.11 26.60 20.00
CA VAL A 310 11.69 26.99 19.85
C VAL A 310 10.76 25.78 19.97
N PHE A 311 9.52 26.01 20.38
CA PHE A 311 8.49 24.99 20.60
C PHE A 311 7.27 25.35 19.76
N PHE A 312 6.87 24.45 18.88
CA PHE A 312 6.09 24.78 17.69
C PHE A 312 4.81 23.93 17.58
N ASP A 313 3.72 24.55 17.15
CA ASP A 313 2.43 23.91 16.90
C ASP A 313 1.61 24.65 15.81
N PHE A 314 0.64 23.96 15.21
CA PHE A 314 -0.25 24.49 14.17
C PHE A 314 -1.72 24.51 14.60
N GLU A 315 -2.46 25.53 14.15
CA GLU A 315 -3.91 25.49 14.11
C GLU A 315 -4.42 25.60 12.68
N GLY A 316 -5.44 24.81 12.33
CA GLY A 316 -6.04 24.86 11.01
C GLY A 316 -7.50 24.39 10.95
N ASP A 317 -8.24 24.90 9.97
CA ASP A 317 -9.60 24.47 9.64
C ASP A 317 -9.58 23.59 8.39
N PRO A 318 -9.73 22.26 8.51
CA PRO A 318 -9.73 21.36 7.36
C PRO A 318 -10.96 21.54 6.45
N LEU A 319 -12.00 22.26 6.90
CA LEU A 319 -13.23 22.53 6.15
C LEU A 319 -13.25 23.93 5.52
N HIS A 320 -12.18 24.72 5.65
CA HIS A 320 -12.08 26.02 4.98
C HIS A 320 -11.98 25.83 3.47
N THR A 321 -12.64 26.70 2.71
CA THR A 321 -12.67 26.66 1.23
C THR A 321 -12.61 28.06 0.65
N GLU A 322 -11.87 28.23 -0.46
CA GLU A 322 -11.80 29.48 -1.21
C GLU A 322 -12.21 29.30 -2.68
N GLY A 323 -12.61 30.40 -3.33
CA GLY A 323 -12.91 30.41 -4.77
C GLY A 323 -14.12 29.58 -5.16
N ASP A 324 -13.96 28.72 -6.17
CA ASP A 324 -14.97 27.76 -6.64
C ASP A 324 -15.08 26.52 -5.74
N GLY A 325 -14.29 26.46 -4.67
CA GLY A 325 -14.23 25.33 -3.74
C GLY A 325 -13.15 24.31 -4.07
N SER A 326 -12.34 24.49 -5.11
CA SER A 326 -11.32 23.51 -5.52
C SER A 326 -10.17 23.31 -4.52
N VAL A 327 -9.90 24.28 -3.64
CA VAL A 327 -8.83 24.20 -2.63
C VAL A 327 -9.39 24.29 -1.21
N TRP A 328 -8.98 23.33 -0.38
CA TRP A 328 -9.52 23.09 0.96
C TRP A 328 -8.43 23.07 2.03
N GLY A 329 -8.81 23.51 3.22
CA GLY A 329 -7.94 23.54 4.38
C GLY A 329 -7.20 24.86 4.47
N LEU A 330 -7.14 25.42 5.68
CA LEU A 330 -6.35 26.60 6.00
C LEU A 330 -5.69 26.40 7.36
N ASP A 331 -4.36 26.37 7.37
CA ASP A 331 -3.52 26.51 8.55
C ASP A 331 -3.46 28.00 8.90
N TYR A 332 -4.39 28.42 9.73
CA TYR A 332 -4.59 29.84 10.03
C TYR A 332 -3.60 30.39 11.06
N LEU A 333 -2.91 29.54 11.81
CA LEU A 333 -1.92 29.96 12.81
C LEU A 333 -0.74 28.99 12.90
N PHE A 334 0.46 29.55 12.77
CA PHE A 334 1.75 28.90 13.01
C PHE A 334 2.30 29.55 14.27
N GLY A 335 2.22 28.84 15.40
CA GLY A 335 2.66 29.40 16.67
C GLY A 335 3.97 28.79 17.14
N LEU A 336 4.77 29.62 17.80
CA LEU A 336 5.97 29.18 18.47
C LEU A 336 6.20 29.94 19.77
N VAL A 337 6.75 29.25 20.78
CA VAL A 337 7.34 29.91 21.95
C VAL A 337 8.84 29.68 21.98
N ASP A 338 9.59 30.67 22.45
CA ASP A 338 11.02 30.52 22.74
C ASP A 338 11.28 29.97 24.16
N THR A 339 12.55 29.81 24.51
CA THR A 339 12.99 29.34 25.83
C THR A 339 12.61 30.27 26.99
N GLU A 340 12.25 31.53 26.72
CA GLU A 340 11.72 32.49 27.70
C GLU A 340 10.18 32.48 27.74
N ALA A 341 9.54 31.52 27.04
CA ALA A 341 8.10 31.42 26.85
C ALA A 341 7.47 32.65 26.16
N ARG A 342 8.22 33.36 25.30
CA ARG A 342 7.66 34.43 24.47
C ARG A 342 7.01 33.85 23.22
N PHE A 343 5.73 34.14 23.01
CA PHE A 343 4.96 33.67 21.87
C PHE A 343 5.19 34.51 20.61
N THR A 344 5.31 33.84 19.47
CA THR A 344 5.33 34.42 18.12
C THR A 344 4.30 33.68 17.27
N ALA A 345 3.49 34.42 16.54
CA ALA A 345 2.40 33.90 15.72
C ALA A 345 2.51 34.39 14.28
N PHE A 346 2.41 33.47 13.32
CA PHE A 346 2.22 33.81 11.91
C PHE A 346 0.79 33.43 11.52
N TRP A 347 -0.03 34.45 11.23
CA TRP A 347 -1.44 34.29 10.92
C TRP A 347 -1.68 34.21 9.41
N ALA A 348 -2.68 33.41 9.04
CA ALA A 348 -3.23 33.37 7.70
C ALA A 348 -4.76 33.39 7.73
N HIS A 349 -5.35 34.26 6.90
CA HIS A 349 -6.80 34.31 6.70
C HIS A 349 -7.26 33.87 5.32
N ASP A 350 -6.29 33.60 4.44
CA ASP A 350 -6.50 32.95 3.17
C ASP A 350 -5.26 32.12 2.75
N LEU A 351 -5.39 31.32 1.69
CA LEU A 351 -4.32 30.45 1.20
C LEU A 351 -3.08 31.21 0.71
N ARG A 352 -3.22 32.47 0.25
CA ARG A 352 -2.06 33.28 -0.13
C ARG A 352 -1.31 33.75 1.10
N GLU A 353 -2.04 34.09 2.16
CA GLU A 353 -1.46 34.43 3.45
C GLU A 353 -0.83 33.21 4.12
N GLU A 354 -1.38 32.00 3.96
CA GLU A 354 -0.79 30.75 4.46
C GLU A 354 0.56 30.48 3.79
N ARG A 355 0.63 30.63 2.45
CA ARG A 355 1.90 30.56 1.73
C ARG A 355 2.91 31.59 2.24
N ARG A 356 2.46 32.81 2.52
CA ARG A 356 3.31 33.88 3.08
C ARG A 356 3.79 33.52 4.49
N ALA A 357 2.90 33.03 5.35
CA ALA A 357 3.20 32.61 6.71
C ALA A 357 4.26 31.49 6.73
N LEU A 358 4.17 30.50 5.83
CA LEU A 358 5.20 29.46 5.70
C LEU A 358 6.57 30.07 5.34
N VAL A 359 6.61 30.97 4.36
CA VAL A 359 7.87 31.62 3.93
C VAL A 359 8.47 32.46 5.06
N GLU A 360 7.64 33.21 5.79
CA GLU A 360 8.07 34.03 6.93
C GLU A 360 8.55 33.16 8.10
N PHE A 361 7.85 32.07 8.39
CA PHE A 361 8.25 31.09 9.39
C PHE A 361 9.62 30.47 9.06
N LEU A 362 9.83 29.99 7.83
CA LEU A 362 11.11 29.40 7.43
C LEU A 362 12.24 30.43 7.44
N ALA A 363 11.96 31.68 7.05
CA ALA A 363 12.93 32.77 7.14
C ALA A 363 13.33 33.06 8.59
N PHE A 364 12.36 33.09 9.51
CA PHE A 364 12.59 33.26 10.95
C PHE A 364 13.47 32.15 11.51
N ILE A 365 13.18 30.89 11.19
CA ILE A 365 14.00 29.74 11.61
C ILE A 365 15.42 29.85 11.04
N ARG A 366 15.57 30.23 9.77
CA ARG A 366 16.90 30.35 9.13
C ARG A 366 17.76 31.43 9.79
N GLU A 367 17.18 32.60 10.08
CA GLU A 367 17.88 33.68 10.78
C GLU A 367 18.29 33.26 12.19
N ARG A 368 17.36 32.64 12.93
CA ARG A 368 17.61 32.18 14.29
C ARG A 368 18.70 31.12 14.34
N ARG A 369 18.73 30.19 13.38
CA ARG A 369 19.75 29.12 13.29
C ARG A 369 21.12 29.64 12.89
N ALA A 370 21.18 30.72 12.12
CA ALA A 370 22.44 31.40 11.84
C ALA A 370 23.05 32.04 13.11
N ALA A 371 22.22 32.56 14.01
CA ALA A 371 22.65 33.09 15.30
C ALA A 371 22.92 31.99 16.35
N HIS A 372 22.16 30.89 16.28
CA HIS A 372 22.19 29.76 17.21
C HIS A 372 22.34 28.44 16.44
N PRO A 373 23.56 28.06 16.02
CA PRO A 373 23.76 26.85 15.21
C PRO A 373 23.34 25.54 15.90
N GLY A 374 23.24 25.54 17.23
CA GLY A 374 22.80 24.41 18.06
C GLY A 374 21.29 24.38 18.36
N MET A 375 20.50 25.29 17.80
CA MET A 375 19.05 25.35 18.08
C MET A 375 18.28 24.16 17.53
N HIS A 376 17.19 23.81 18.23
CA HIS A 376 16.21 22.81 17.82
C HIS A 376 14.78 23.37 17.83
N ILE A 377 13.90 22.70 17.08
CA ILE A 377 12.46 22.96 17.00
C ILE A 377 11.75 21.76 17.61
N TYR A 378 11.15 21.94 18.78
CA TYR A 378 10.45 20.86 19.49
C TYR A 378 8.97 20.88 19.15
N HIS A 379 8.39 19.70 18.95
CA HIS A 379 6.95 19.50 18.74
C HIS A 379 6.51 18.17 19.38
N TYR A 380 5.19 17.96 19.47
CA TYR A 380 4.61 16.79 20.12
C TYR A 380 3.74 15.97 19.15
N ALA A 381 4.36 14.94 18.55
CA ALA A 381 3.84 13.95 17.61
C ALA A 381 4.43 14.06 16.20
N SER A 382 4.26 13.01 15.40
CA SER A 382 4.77 12.97 14.02
C SER A 382 4.01 13.89 13.06
N TYR A 383 2.86 14.44 13.47
CA TYR A 383 1.96 15.22 12.62
C TYR A 383 2.65 16.48 12.10
N GLU A 384 3.30 17.28 12.96
CA GLU A 384 3.86 18.58 12.55
C GLU A 384 4.97 18.40 11.50
N ARG A 385 5.80 17.36 11.66
CA ARG A 385 6.83 16.97 10.68
C ARG A 385 6.22 16.66 9.31
N THR A 386 5.22 15.79 9.28
CA THR A 386 4.57 15.37 8.04
C THR A 386 3.76 16.52 7.43
N HIS A 387 3.14 17.34 8.27
CA HIS A 387 2.32 18.48 7.86
C HIS A 387 3.16 19.61 7.26
N LEU A 388 4.32 19.95 7.83
CA LEU A 388 5.27 20.90 7.24
C LEU A 388 5.72 20.49 5.84
N LEU A 389 6.04 19.21 5.64
CA LEU A 389 6.37 18.66 4.32
C LEU A 389 5.19 18.77 3.35
N SER A 390 3.99 18.39 3.80
CA SER A 390 2.77 18.50 2.99
C SER A 390 2.45 19.95 2.62
N LEU A 391 2.70 20.89 3.52
CA LEU A 391 2.46 22.31 3.33
C LEU A 391 3.45 22.92 2.34
N ALA A 392 4.74 22.58 2.47
CA ALA A 392 5.79 23.00 1.53
C ALA A 392 5.50 22.49 0.10
N ALA A 393 5.14 21.20 -0.02
CA ALA A 393 4.74 20.59 -1.29
C ALA A 393 3.47 21.24 -1.87
N ARG A 394 2.44 21.49 -1.04
CA ARG A 394 1.18 22.12 -1.46
C ARG A 394 1.40 23.51 -2.06
N HIS A 395 2.31 24.29 -1.49
CA HIS A 395 2.57 25.68 -1.92
C HIS A 395 3.75 25.83 -2.88
N GLY A 396 4.49 24.75 -3.15
CA GLY A 396 5.69 24.74 -3.97
C GLY A 396 6.80 25.66 -3.44
N VAL A 397 6.92 25.81 -2.12
CA VAL A 397 7.94 26.66 -1.48
C VAL A 397 8.52 26.01 -0.24
N GLY A 398 9.82 26.19 0.00
CA GLY A 398 10.47 25.80 1.25
C GLY A 398 10.73 24.29 1.43
N GLU A 399 10.51 23.46 0.40
CA GLU A 399 10.77 22.01 0.48
C GLU A 399 12.23 21.71 0.87
N ASP A 400 13.19 22.38 0.24
CA ASP A 400 14.62 22.19 0.53
C ASP A 400 14.97 22.63 1.97
N ASP A 401 14.36 23.71 2.45
CA ASP A 401 14.56 24.21 3.82
C ASP A 401 14.04 23.18 4.84
N VAL A 402 12.81 22.67 4.64
CA VAL A 402 12.21 21.66 5.52
C VAL A 402 13.02 20.36 5.48
N ASP A 403 13.43 19.90 4.29
CA ASP A 403 14.27 18.72 4.13
C ASP A 403 15.64 18.92 4.82
N GLU A 404 16.21 20.12 4.82
CA GLU A 404 17.46 20.43 5.54
C GLU A 404 17.27 20.34 7.05
N LEU A 405 16.20 20.93 7.59
CA LEU A 405 15.88 20.88 9.02
C LEU A 405 15.72 19.43 9.51
N LEU A 406 15.06 18.57 8.71
CA LEU A 406 14.90 17.16 9.02
C LEU A 406 16.23 16.39 8.97
N ARG A 407 17.06 16.65 7.95
CA ARG A 407 18.38 16.00 7.81
C ARG A 407 19.32 16.38 8.95
N ALA A 408 19.27 17.64 9.38
CA ALA A 408 20.07 18.14 10.48
C ALA A 408 19.53 17.77 11.87
N ASN A 409 18.44 16.98 11.95
CA ASN A 409 17.72 16.64 13.18
C ASN A 409 17.33 17.87 14.02
N VAL A 410 17.02 18.99 13.34
CA VAL A 410 16.58 20.22 14.02
C VAL A 410 15.18 20.04 14.59
N LEU A 411 14.30 19.30 13.91
CA LEU A 411 12.98 18.95 14.44
C LEU A 411 13.08 17.78 15.42
N VAL A 412 12.64 18.01 16.66
CA VAL A 412 12.67 17.03 17.75
C VAL A 412 11.23 16.68 18.13
N ASP A 413 10.83 15.46 17.78
CA ASP A 413 9.55 14.88 18.20
C ASP A 413 9.69 14.28 19.61
N LEU A 414 9.02 14.88 20.59
CA LEU A 414 9.06 14.40 21.97
C LEU A 414 8.19 13.15 22.21
N TYR A 415 7.20 12.88 21.36
CA TYR A 415 6.29 11.75 21.53
C TYR A 415 7.00 10.37 21.55
N PRO A 416 7.86 10.01 20.58
CA PRO A 416 8.58 8.74 20.60
C PRO A 416 9.57 8.65 21.77
N ILE A 417 10.16 9.78 22.21
CA ILE A 417 11.06 9.82 23.37
C ILE A 417 10.29 9.50 24.65
N VAL A 418 9.12 10.13 24.86
CA VAL A 418 8.23 9.84 25.99
C VAL A 418 7.81 8.37 25.97
N ARG A 419 7.42 7.85 24.81
CA ARG A 419 7.03 6.45 24.64
C ARG A 419 8.18 5.49 24.92
N ALA A 420 9.40 5.78 24.48
CA ALA A 420 10.55 4.93 24.75
C ALA A 420 10.93 4.96 26.23
N ALA A 421 11.03 6.15 26.83
CA ALA A 421 11.57 6.35 28.17
C ALA A 421 10.58 6.03 29.29
N LEU A 422 9.28 6.27 29.09
CA LEU A 422 8.29 6.29 30.17
C LEU A 422 7.15 5.28 29.95
N LEU A 423 6.67 4.72 31.06
CA LEU A 423 5.29 4.26 31.18
C LEU A 423 4.51 5.29 31.97
N VAL A 424 3.33 5.66 31.48
CA VAL A 424 2.42 6.60 32.13
C VAL A 424 1.11 5.91 32.46
N GLY A 425 0.61 6.07 33.68
CA GLY A 425 -0.64 5.48 34.16
C GLY A 425 -1.92 6.09 33.58
N SER A 426 -1.83 6.67 32.39
CA SER A 426 -2.95 7.16 31.59
C SER A 426 -3.30 6.16 30.49
N ARG A 427 -4.54 6.22 29.99
CA ARG A 427 -5.01 5.44 28.82
C ARG A 427 -4.53 5.99 27.48
N SER A 428 -4.02 7.22 27.48
CA SER A 428 -3.53 7.91 26.29
C SER A 428 -2.24 8.65 26.61
N TYR A 429 -1.33 8.65 25.63
CA TYR A 429 -0.09 9.41 25.61
C TYR A 429 -0.26 10.73 24.85
N SER A 430 -1.48 11.26 24.68
CA SER A 430 -1.67 12.63 24.19
C SER A 430 -1.12 13.63 25.21
N ILE A 431 -0.53 14.75 24.76
CA ILE A 431 0.09 15.77 25.63
C ILE A 431 -0.87 16.24 26.74
N LYS A 432 -2.16 16.45 26.40
CA LYS A 432 -3.22 16.82 27.35
C LYS A 432 -3.42 15.86 28.53
N LYS A 433 -3.08 14.58 28.36
CA LYS A 433 -3.13 13.58 29.44
C LYS A 433 -1.86 13.54 30.27
N LEU A 434 -0.77 14.16 29.79
CA LEU A 434 0.51 14.29 30.48
C LEU A 434 0.63 15.64 31.19
N GLU A 435 -0.03 16.69 30.74
CA GLU A 435 -0.03 18.04 31.34
C GLU A 435 -0.10 18.08 32.88
N PRO A 436 -0.94 17.26 33.57
CA PRO A 436 -0.97 17.25 35.04
C PRO A 436 0.37 16.91 35.71
N LEU A 437 1.33 16.32 34.97
CA LEU A 437 2.64 15.89 35.47
C LEU A 437 3.65 17.04 35.53
N TYR A 438 3.57 18.01 34.63
CA TYR A 438 4.64 18.99 34.41
C TYR A 438 4.16 20.45 34.31
N MET A 439 2.86 20.71 34.08
CA MET A 439 2.37 22.08 33.94
C MET A 439 2.27 22.83 35.28
N GLY A 440 2.11 22.13 36.40
CA GLY A 440 2.06 22.76 37.73
C GLY A 440 0.97 23.85 37.82
N ALA A 441 1.38 25.07 38.19
CA ALA A 441 0.46 26.22 38.29
C ALA A 441 -0.05 26.74 36.93
N ASP A 442 0.61 26.36 35.83
CA ASP A 442 0.17 26.67 34.47
C ASP A 442 -0.95 25.74 34.00
N TYR A 443 -1.31 24.68 34.74
CA TYR A 443 -2.36 23.75 34.33
C TYR A 443 -3.74 24.43 34.28
N ARG A 444 -4.45 24.31 33.15
CA ARG A 444 -5.79 24.90 32.93
C ARG A 444 -6.84 23.80 32.92
N ASP A 445 -7.75 23.80 33.89
CA ASP A 445 -8.93 22.92 33.93
C ASP A 445 -10.19 23.73 33.56
N GLY A 446 -10.41 23.96 32.26
CA GLY A 446 -11.77 24.10 31.74
C GLY A 446 -12.37 25.48 31.40
N ASP A 447 -11.63 26.59 31.31
CA ASP A 447 -12.19 27.87 30.83
C ASP A 447 -11.60 28.29 29.46
N GLY A 448 -12.45 28.49 28.44
CA GLY A 448 -12.08 29.03 27.11
C GLY A 448 -12.06 27.99 25.97
N VAL A 449 -11.24 28.24 24.94
CA VAL A 449 -10.91 27.26 23.89
C VAL A 449 -10.06 26.17 24.53
N VAL A 450 -10.58 24.94 24.62
CA VAL A 450 -9.93 23.82 25.31
C VAL A 450 -9.67 22.62 24.40
N SER A 451 -10.19 22.66 23.18
CA SER A 451 -10.03 21.63 22.15
C SER A 451 -9.77 22.24 20.77
N ALA A 452 -9.19 21.44 19.87
CA ALA A 452 -9.00 21.82 18.48
C ALA A 452 -10.33 22.19 17.78
N VAL A 453 -11.44 21.53 18.16
CA VAL A 453 -12.78 21.86 17.62
C VAL A 453 -13.24 23.25 18.09
N ASP A 454 -12.93 23.61 19.33
CA ASP A 454 -13.23 24.94 19.86
C ASP A 454 -12.38 26.02 19.16
N SER A 455 -11.11 25.71 18.85
CA SER A 455 -10.19 26.60 18.12
C SER A 455 -10.73 26.94 16.73
N ILE A 456 -11.15 25.91 15.98
CA ILE A 456 -11.77 26.07 14.65
C ILE A 456 -13.05 26.90 14.75
N SER A 457 -13.94 26.59 15.71
CA SER A 457 -15.20 27.32 15.91
C SER A 457 -14.94 28.81 16.21
N ALA A 458 -14.01 29.10 17.14
CA ALA A 458 -13.63 30.45 17.51
C ALA A 458 -13.04 31.23 16.34
N TYR A 459 -12.17 30.60 15.54
CA TYR A 459 -11.59 31.22 14.34
C TYR A 459 -12.65 31.54 13.27
N VAL A 460 -13.54 30.58 12.97
CA VAL A 460 -14.59 30.77 11.96
C VAL A 460 -15.53 31.92 12.35
N GLU A 461 -15.92 31.99 13.62
CA GLU A 461 -16.69 33.12 14.16
C GLU A 461 -15.91 34.44 14.09
N ALA A 462 -14.61 34.42 14.42
CA ALA A 462 -13.74 35.59 14.36
C ALA A 462 -13.65 36.14 12.93
N ALA A 463 -13.39 35.27 11.95
CA ALA A 463 -13.30 35.61 10.54
C ALA A 463 -14.63 36.16 9.99
N ALA A 464 -15.77 35.64 10.45
CA ALA A 464 -17.08 36.18 10.11
C ALA A 464 -17.33 37.56 10.73
N ALA A 465 -17.01 37.74 12.02
CA ALA A 465 -17.13 39.00 12.73
C ALA A 465 -16.23 40.09 12.13
N MET A 466 -14.98 39.77 11.79
CA MET A 466 -14.06 40.67 11.11
C MET A 466 -14.57 41.12 9.75
N ARG A 467 -15.12 40.19 8.94
CA ARG A 467 -15.76 40.53 7.65
C ARG A 467 -16.97 41.45 7.83
N ALA A 468 -17.68 41.34 8.96
CA ALA A 468 -18.80 42.22 9.32
C ALA A 468 -18.37 43.55 9.99
N GLY A 469 -17.07 43.75 10.21
CA GLY A 469 -16.53 44.93 10.92
C GLY A 469 -16.80 44.94 12.42
N ASP A 470 -17.10 43.79 13.02
CA ASP A 470 -17.35 43.63 14.45
C ASP A 470 -16.00 43.47 15.22
N PRO A 471 -15.67 44.38 16.16
CA PRO A 471 -14.44 44.29 16.95
C PRO A 471 -14.37 43.05 17.85
N ALA A 472 -15.49 42.37 18.10
CA ALA A 472 -15.50 41.10 18.84
C ALA A 472 -14.79 39.95 18.09
N GLY A 473 -14.43 40.14 16.81
CA GLY A 473 -13.60 39.19 16.06
C GLY A 473 -12.18 39.07 16.61
N GLN A 474 -11.54 40.20 16.94
CA GLN A 474 -10.16 40.18 17.46
C GLN A 474 -10.06 39.43 18.79
N ALA A 475 -11.01 39.66 19.71
CA ALA A 475 -11.03 38.98 21.00
C ALA A 475 -11.13 37.44 20.88
N ARG A 476 -11.71 36.93 19.79
CA ARG A 476 -11.76 35.49 19.50
C ARG A 476 -10.45 34.98 18.90
N LEU A 477 -9.80 35.75 18.02
CA LEU A 477 -8.45 35.41 17.55
C LEU A 477 -7.44 35.38 18.70
N ASP A 478 -7.57 36.29 19.67
CA ASP A 478 -6.75 36.31 20.86
C ASP A 478 -6.94 35.02 21.69
N GLN A 479 -8.17 34.48 21.78
CA GLN A 479 -8.42 33.19 22.45
C GLN A 479 -7.79 32.00 21.72
N VAL A 480 -7.77 32.03 20.39
CA VAL A 480 -7.11 31.01 19.56
C VAL A 480 -5.58 31.09 19.75
N ALA A 481 -5.01 32.31 19.78
CA ALA A 481 -3.61 32.52 20.13
C ALA A 481 -3.29 32.02 21.55
N ASP A 482 -4.11 32.32 22.54
CA ASP A 482 -3.93 31.89 23.93
C ASP A 482 -3.98 30.36 24.09
N TYR A 483 -4.75 29.68 23.23
CA TYR A 483 -4.83 28.22 23.17
C TYR A 483 -3.56 27.63 22.53
N ASN A 484 -3.14 28.14 21.38
CA ASN A 484 -1.96 27.63 20.70
C ASN A 484 -0.65 27.96 21.46
N GLU A 485 -0.56 29.14 22.07
CA GLU A 485 0.53 29.49 23.00
C GLU A 485 0.60 28.48 24.16
N TYR A 486 -0.55 28.06 24.68
CA TYR A 486 -0.62 27.06 25.75
C TYR A 486 -0.03 25.71 25.30
N ASP A 487 -0.39 25.23 24.11
CA ASP A 487 0.09 23.96 23.56
C ASP A 487 1.62 24.03 23.27
N CYS A 488 2.10 25.15 22.72
CA CYS A 488 3.53 25.42 22.54
C CYS A 488 4.30 25.43 23.88
N ARG A 489 3.74 26.09 24.91
CA ARG A 489 4.31 26.10 26.28
C ARG A 489 4.27 24.73 26.94
N SER A 490 3.22 23.96 26.70
CA SER A 490 3.09 22.58 27.20
C SER A 490 4.25 21.73 26.69
N THR A 491 4.60 21.88 25.41
CA THR A 491 5.77 21.21 24.79
C THR A 491 7.09 21.65 25.43
N LEU A 492 7.27 22.96 25.69
CA LEU A 492 8.43 23.48 26.44
C LEU A 492 8.55 22.87 27.84
N ARG A 493 7.46 22.89 28.61
CA ARG A 493 7.44 22.36 29.98
C ARG A 493 7.66 20.86 30.01
N LEU A 494 7.13 20.13 29.03
CA LEU A 494 7.39 18.70 28.89
C LEU A 494 8.89 18.44 28.64
N ARG A 495 9.52 19.16 27.71
CA ARG A 495 10.98 19.04 27.44
C ARG A 495 11.78 19.26 28.73
N ASP A 496 11.50 20.35 29.43
CA ASP A 496 12.20 20.69 30.69
C ASP A 496 12.00 19.61 31.75
N TRP A 497 10.77 19.11 31.92
CA TRP A 497 10.44 18.06 32.88
C TRP A 497 11.13 16.74 32.55
N LEU A 498 11.18 16.34 31.28
CA LEU A 498 11.90 15.14 30.85
C LEU A 498 13.39 15.23 31.15
N LEU A 499 14.02 16.40 30.96
CA LEU A 499 15.43 16.61 31.29
C LEU A 499 15.70 16.49 32.80
N THR A 500 14.73 16.77 33.69
CA THR A 500 14.90 16.54 35.13
C THR A 500 15.01 15.06 35.51
N MET A 501 14.61 14.16 34.61
CA MET A 501 14.70 12.71 34.82
C MET A 501 15.98 12.10 34.26
N LEU A 502 16.81 12.90 33.57
CA LEU A 502 18.09 12.44 33.05
C LEU A 502 19.08 12.24 34.21
N PRO A 503 19.73 11.07 34.36
CA PRO A 503 20.73 10.85 35.40
C PRO A 503 21.94 11.79 35.25
N ASP A 504 22.51 12.26 36.37
CA ASP A 504 23.66 13.20 36.40
C ASP A 504 24.91 12.68 35.66
N ASP A 505 25.02 11.37 35.44
CA ASP A 505 26.14 10.68 34.76
C ASP A 505 25.90 10.45 33.26
N VAL A 506 24.72 10.79 32.74
CA VAL A 506 24.37 10.68 31.31
C VAL A 506 24.43 12.07 30.69
N ALA A 507 25.51 12.36 29.97
CA ALA A 507 25.58 13.57 29.16
C ALA A 507 24.51 13.51 28.05
N THR A 508 23.75 14.59 27.85
CA THR A 508 23.04 14.81 26.57
C THR A 508 24.13 14.85 25.50
N ASP A 509 24.13 13.89 24.58
CA ASP A 509 25.21 13.71 23.60
C ASP A 509 25.52 15.04 22.88
N ASP A 510 26.70 15.60 23.10
CA ASP A 510 27.22 16.68 22.26
C ASP A 510 27.33 16.14 20.83
N ALA A 511 26.68 16.85 19.90
CA ALA A 511 26.73 16.72 18.45
C ALA A 511 27.58 15.55 17.90
N ILE A 512 27.01 14.34 17.89
CA ILE A 512 27.62 13.22 17.17
C ILE A 512 27.40 13.45 15.69
N ALA A 513 28.51 13.42 14.93
CA ALA A 513 28.49 13.54 13.48
C ALA A 513 27.48 12.54 12.89
N LEU A 514 26.46 13.10 12.25
CA LEU A 514 25.47 12.34 11.47
C LEU A 514 26.20 11.37 10.56
N VAL A 515 25.67 10.15 10.40
CA VAL A 515 26.10 9.32 9.27
C VAL A 515 25.61 10.00 8.01
N ASP A 516 26.54 10.74 7.45
CA ASP A 516 26.38 11.57 6.28
C ASP A 516 26.42 10.69 5.03
N ASP A 517 25.26 10.17 4.66
CA ASP A 517 25.16 9.29 3.51
C ASP A 517 25.04 10.10 2.21
N GLU A 518 26.13 10.15 1.44
CA GLU A 518 26.16 10.77 0.09
C GLU A 518 25.00 10.29 -0.81
N ARG A 519 24.43 9.09 -0.56
CA ARG A 519 23.29 8.55 -1.32
C ARG A 519 21.98 9.32 -1.14
N VAL A 520 21.84 10.08 -0.05
CA VAL A 520 20.69 10.96 0.24
C VAL A 520 20.99 12.42 -0.16
N ARG A 521 22.26 12.73 -0.42
CA ARG A 521 22.81 14.09 -0.41
C ARG A 521 22.89 14.79 -1.77
N ALA A 522 22.48 14.14 -2.86
CA ALA A 522 22.61 14.75 -4.18
C ALA A 522 21.70 15.97 -4.29
N GLU A 523 22.30 17.14 -4.55
CA GLU A 523 21.61 18.26 -5.18
C GLU A 523 20.77 17.72 -6.36
N PRO A 524 19.56 18.25 -6.60
CA PRO A 524 18.74 17.80 -7.72
C PRO A 524 19.57 17.84 -9.00
N ASP A 525 19.52 16.76 -9.80
CA ASP A 525 20.24 16.71 -11.06
C ASP A 525 19.87 17.96 -11.90
N PRO A 526 20.83 18.70 -12.47
CA PRO A 526 20.51 19.88 -13.27
C PRO A 526 19.50 19.61 -14.40
N VAL A 527 19.54 18.42 -15.02
CA VAL A 527 18.55 18.00 -16.03
C VAL A 527 17.16 17.90 -15.43
N PHE A 528 17.03 17.36 -14.22
CA PHE A 528 15.75 17.29 -13.51
C PHE A 528 15.18 18.70 -13.28
N VAL A 529 16.01 19.65 -12.86
CA VAL A 529 15.59 21.04 -12.63
C VAL A 529 15.13 21.69 -13.94
N GLU A 530 15.90 21.52 -15.02
CA GLU A 530 15.57 22.09 -16.33
C GLU A 530 14.30 21.47 -16.95
N LEU A 531 14.10 20.16 -16.83
CA LEU A 531 12.87 19.49 -17.27
C LEU A 531 11.65 19.96 -16.45
N SER A 532 11.80 20.05 -15.12
CA SER A 532 10.74 20.51 -14.24
C SER A 532 10.35 21.96 -14.52
N ALA A 533 11.32 22.81 -14.88
CA ALA A 533 11.08 24.19 -15.27
C ALA A 533 10.20 24.33 -16.53
N GLN A 534 10.17 23.33 -17.42
CA GLN A 534 9.24 23.33 -18.56
C GLN A 534 7.77 23.16 -18.16
N LEU A 535 7.50 22.78 -16.91
CA LEU A 535 6.18 22.44 -16.39
C LEU A 535 5.71 23.36 -15.26
N ALA A 536 6.51 24.37 -14.89
CA ALA A 536 6.30 25.16 -13.67
C ALA A 536 4.93 25.87 -13.61
N ASP A 537 4.36 26.23 -14.76
CA ASP A 537 3.10 26.97 -14.87
C ASP A 537 1.93 26.11 -15.37
N VAL A 538 2.04 24.77 -15.32
CA VAL A 538 1.02 23.84 -15.85
C VAL A 538 0.54 22.90 -14.75
N ASP A 539 -0.75 22.99 -14.44
CA ASP A 539 -1.38 22.07 -13.50
C ASP A 539 -1.25 20.62 -13.99
N PRO A 540 -0.87 19.66 -13.14
CA PRO A 540 -0.79 18.24 -13.50
C PRO A 540 -2.01 17.69 -14.25
N LEU A 541 -3.22 18.15 -13.91
CA LEU A 541 -4.47 17.70 -14.53
C LEU A 541 -4.68 18.28 -15.93
N ASP A 542 -4.04 19.41 -16.24
CA ASP A 542 -4.13 20.10 -17.54
C ASP A 542 -2.97 19.73 -18.49
N ARG A 543 -2.05 18.85 -18.06
CA ARG A 543 -0.89 18.46 -18.86
C ARG A 543 -1.32 17.71 -20.11
N THR A 544 -0.80 18.16 -21.24
CA THR A 544 -0.79 17.38 -22.49
C THR A 544 0.02 16.07 -22.32
N PRO A 545 -0.16 15.08 -23.21
CA PRO A 545 0.68 13.86 -23.21
C PRO A 545 2.19 14.15 -23.26
N ASP A 546 2.55 15.23 -23.96
CA ASP A 546 3.93 15.69 -24.11
C ASP A 546 4.49 16.24 -22.79
N GLN A 547 3.72 17.08 -22.10
CA GLN A 547 4.06 17.60 -20.77
C GLN A 547 4.10 16.49 -19.72
N THR A 548 3.20 15.52 -19.81
CA THR A 548 3.21 14.32 -18.95
C THR A 548 4.48 13.49 -19.17
N ALA A 549 4.91 13.32 -20.42
CA ALA A 549 6.15 12.63 -20.74
C ALA A 549 7.39 13.35 -20.20
N LEU A 550 7.42 14.70 -20.23
CA LEU A 550 8.48 15.49 -19.59
C LEU A 550 8.49 15.33 -18.07
N ALA A 551 7.31 15.27 -17.44
CA ALA A 551 7.18 15.06 -16.00
C ALA A 551 7.74 13.67 -15.61
N LEU A 552 7.36 12.63 -16.35
CA LEU A 552 7.89 11.28 -16.18
C LEU A 552 9.39 11.20 -16.44
N ALA A 553 9.90 11.92 -17.44
CA ALA A 553 11.33 12.00 -17.71
C ALA A 553 12.10 12.63 -16.54
N ALA A 554 11.58 13.72 -15.96
CA ALA A 554 12.14 14.32 -14.76
C ALA A 554 12.09 13.34 -13.58
N ALA A 555 10.92 12.74 -13.32
CA ALA A 555 10.76 11.76 -12.24
C ALA A 555 11.68 10.55 -12.39
N ALA A 556 11.96 10.08 -13.62
CA ALA A 556 12.87 8.96 -13.88
C ALA A 556 14.31 9.25 -13.43
N ILE A 557 14.78 10.50 -13.56
CA ILE A 557 16.11 10.91 -13.10
C ILE A 557 16.20 10.79 -11.57
N ASP A 558 15.13 11.16 -10.87
CA ASP A 558 15.08 11.15 -9.41
C ASP A 558 14.68 9.79 -8.79
N TYR A 559 14.17 8.86 -9.61
CA TYR A 559 13.60 7.58 -9.19
C TYR A 559 14.53 6.80 -8.23
N HIS A 560 15.78 6.56 -8.63
CA HIS A 560 16.70 5.75 -7.82
C HIS A 560 17.10 6.45 -6.51
N ARG A 561 17.13 7.79 -6.48
CA ARG A 561 17.38 8.55 -5.25
C ARG A 561 16.19 8.41 -4.29
N ARG A 562 14.96 8.52 -4.78
CA ARG A 562 13.73 8.34 -3.99
C ARG A 562 13.56 6.91 -3.48
N GLU A 563 13.81 5.90 -4.30
CA GLU A 563 13.82 4.49 -3.87
C GLU A 563 14.82 4.25 -2.73
N ALA A 564 16.02 4.87 -2.81
CA ALA A 564 17.01 4.78 -1.75
C ALA A 564 16.59 5.59 -0.50
N LYS A 565 15.98 6.78 -0.67
CA LYS A 565 15.55 7.66 0.43
C LYS A 565 14.60 6.93 1.37
N THR A 566 13.58 6.21 0.86
CA THR A 566 12.62 5.49 1.73
C THR A 566 13.32 4.43 2.58
N PHE A 567 14.19 3.61 2.00
CA PHE A 567 14.92 2.59 2.77
C PHE A 567 15.70 3.23 3.93
N TRP A 568 16.42 4.33 3.68
CA TRP A 568 17.21 5.00 4.71
C TRP A 568 16.35 5.70 5.75
N GLN A 569 15.23 6.31 5.36
CA GLN A 569 14.25 6.86 6.30
C GLN A 569 13.72 5.79 7.23
N GLU A 570 13.22 4.67 6.70
CA GLU A 570 12.74 3.57 7.53
C GLU A 570 13.85 2.98 8.41
N HIS A 571 15.07 2.84 7.87
CA HIS A 571 16.20 2.35 8.66
C HIS A 571 16.48 3.27 9.86
N TYR A 572 16.56 4.58 9.66
CA TYR A 572 16.81 5.53 10.74
C TYR A 572 15.64 5.68 11.71
N ASP A 573 14.41 5.60 11.22
CA ASP A 573 13.22 5.61 12.09
C ASP A 573 13.18 4.35 12.99
N ARG A 574 13.58 3.17 12.49
CA ARG A 574 13.74 1.95 13.31
C ARG A 574 14.79 2.11 14.41
N LEU A 575 15.90 2.81 14.13
CA LEU A 575 16.94 3.02 15.14
C LEU A 575 16.51 3.93 16.29
N ARG A 576 15.49 4.78 16.08
CA ARG A 576 14.93 5.71 17.07
C ARG A 576 13.70 5.16 17.79
N SER A 577 12.94 4.30 17.11
CA SER A 577 11.69 3.75 17.63
C SER A 577 11.93 2.55 18.54
N PRO A 578 11.06 2.28 19.53
CA PRO A 578 11.10 1.07 20.34
C PRO A 578 11.13 -0.20 19.49
N LEU A 579 11.92 -1.20 19.90
CA LEU A 579 12.15 -2.42 19.11
C LEU A 579 10.86 -3.22 18.87
N ASP A 580 9.94 -3.21 19.83
CA ASP A 580 8.64 -3.90 19.76
C ASP A 580 7.70 -3.32 18.69
N GLU A 581 7.86 -2.05 18.31
CA GLU A 581 7.03 -1.41 17.28
C GLU A 581 7.37 -1.91 15.86
N TRP A 582 8.59 -2.40 15.65
CA TRP A 582 9.04 -2.89 14.34
C TRP A 582 9.55 -4.35 14.34
N ALA A 583 9.57 -5.04 15.49
CA ALA A 583 9.94 -6.45 15.62
C ALA A 583 9.16 -7.37 14.66
N GLY A 584 7.89 -7.06 14.40
CA GLY A 584 7.04 -7.81 13.47
C GLY A 584 7.24 -7.47 11.99
N THR A 585 8.19 -6.59 11.64
CA THR A 585 8.45 -6.17 10.26
C THR A 585 9.18 -7.29 9.50
N ARG A 586 8.84 -7.45 8.22
CA ARG A 586 9.47 -8.46 7.35
C ARG A 586 11.00 -8.30 7.30
N ASP A 587 11.69 -9.44 7.26
CA ASP A 587 13.14 -9.56 7.16
C ASP A 587 13.88 -8.94 8.36
N VAL A 588 13.17 -8.78 9.49
CA VAL A 588 13.72 -8.49 10.81
C VAL A 588 13.85 -9.76 11.63
N VAL A 589 15.00 -9.92 12.26
CA VAL A 589 15.26 -10.94 13.29
C VAL A 589 15.51 -10.21 14.59
N VAL A 590 14.70 -10.46 15.62
CA VAL A 590 14.99 -9.98 16.97
C VAL A 590 15.87 -11.01 17.64
N VAL A 591 17.04 -10.59 18.14
CA VAL A 591 18.00 -11.48 18.78
C VAL A 591 17.67 -11.58 20.26
N GLU A 592 17.41 -12.81 20.73
CA GLU A 592 17.13 -13.10 22.13
C GLU A 592 18.37 -13.63 22.86
N HIS A 593 19.21 -14.36 22.13
CA HIS A 593 20.45 -14.92 22.63
C HIS A 593 21.55 -14.93 21.55
N ALA A 594 22.80 -14.76 21.96
CA ALA A 594 23.96 -14.77 21.06
C ALA A 594 25.17 -15.45 21.70
N ASP A 595 25.80 -16.36 20.96
CA ASP A 595 27.02 -17.06 21.35
C ASP A 595 28.17 -16.75 20.37
N VAL A 596 29.39 -16.65 20.89
CA VAL A 596 30.60 -16.59 20.05
C VAL A 596 31.00 -18.00 19.62
N VAL A 597 31.00 -18.25 18.31
CA VAL A 597 31.48 -19.51 17.71
C VAL A 597 32.97 -19.41 17.39
N ARG A 598 33.39 -18.27 16.87
CA ARG A 598 34.79 -17.93 16.58
C ARG A 598 35.01 -16.47 16.93
N ASP A 599 35.98 -16.20 17.78
CA ASP A 599 36.28 -14.84 18.22
C ASP A 599 37.02 -14.03 17.13
N TRP A 600 37.23 -12.73 17.39
CA TRP A 600 37.86 -11.78 16.47
C TRP A 600 39.26 -12.23 16.04
N GLU A 601 39.40 -12.56 14.76
CA GLU A 601 40.70 -12.85 14.15
C GLU A 601 40.78 -12.37 12.69
N LYS A 602 42.02 -12.28 12.18
CA LYS A 602 42.28 -11.95 10.77
C LYS A 602 42.42 -13.25 9.98
N LEU A 603 41.44 -13.53 9.13
CA LEU A 603 41.51 -14.68 8.22
C LEU A 603 42.66 -14.54 7.20
N PRO A 604 43.23 -15.66 6.71
CA PRO A 604 44.31 -15.62 5.72
C PRO A 604 43.94 -14.77 4.50
N ARG A 605 44.85 -13.86 4.09
CA ARG A 605 44.68 -12.89 2.98
C ARG A 605 43.60 -11.81 3.21
N LYS A 606 43.01 -11.69 4.40
CA LYS A 606 42.11 -10.59 4.78
C LYS A 606 42.83 -9.56 5.65
N ARG A 607 42.51 -8.28 5.47
CA ARG A 607 43.08 -7.16 6.25
C ARG A 607 42.22 -6.75 7.45
N THR A 608 40.98 -7.23 7.50
CA THR A 608 39.96 -6.91 8.51
C THR A 608 39.86 -8.04 9.55
N LEU A 609 39.46 -7.69 10.78
CA LEU A 609 39.08 -8.65 11.81
C LEU A 609 37.64 -9.14 11.55
N SER A 610 37.39 -10.41 11.83
CA SER A 610 36.06 -11.00 11.75
C SER A 610 35.84 -12.02 12.87
N ARG A 611 34.59 -12.14 13.32
CA ARG A 611 34.12 -13.15 14.27
C ARG A 611 32.90 -13.88 13.70
N ASP A 612 32.63 -15.08 14.20
CA ASP A 612 31.42 -15.83 13.88
C ASP A 612 30.54 -15.93 15.12
N LEU A 613 29.26 -15.58 14.96
CA LEU A 613 28.26 -15.57 16.02
C LEU A 613 27.14 -16.55 15.69
N ARG A 614 26.67 -17.28 16.69
CA ARG A 614 25.39 -17.98 16.64
C ARG A 614 24.35 -17.10 17.31
N LEU A 615 23.34 -16.68 16.56
CA LEU A 615 22.24 -15.84 17.03
C LEU A 615 20.98 -16.71 17.12
N VAL A 616 20.30 -16.66 18.25
CA VAL A 616 19.00 -17.28 18.48
C VAL A 616 17.99 -16.18 18.74
N GLY A 617 16.82 -16.26 18.13
CA GLY A 617 15.73 -15.35 18.45
C GLY A 617 14.51 -15.55 17.58
N SER A 618 13.66 -14.53 17.52
CA SER A 618 12.38 -14.60 16.83
C SER A 618 12.45 -13.92 15.45
N LEU A 619 11.77 -14.54 14.49
CA LEU A 619 11.72 -14.09 13.11
C LEU A 619 10.30 -13.63 12.79
N ALA A 620 10.14 -12.43 12.21
CA ALA A 620 8.82 -11.97 11.80
C ALA A 620 8.17 -12.97 10.81
N PRO A 621 6.89 -13.34 10.99
CA PRO A 621 6.22 -14.35 10.16
C PRO A 621 6.42 -14.11 8.66
N GLY A 622 6.87 -15.15 7.96
CA GLY A 622 7.10 -15.12 6.51
C GLY A 622 8.44 -14.54 6.06
N SER A 623 9.32 -14.15 6.97
CA SER A 623 10.71 -13.78 6.66
C SER A 623 11.57 -15.03 6.49
N ARG A 624 12.59 -14.97 5.62
CA ARG A 624 13.61 -16.02 5.49
C ARG A 624 14.93 -15.35 5.07
N PRO A 625 15.87 -15.09 5.99
CA PRO A 625 17.13 -14.45 5.63
C PRO A 625 17.89 -15.35 4.64
N PRO A 626 18.14 -14.91 3.39
CA PRO A 626 18.82 -15.74 2.42
C PRO A 626 20.26 -16.02 2.85
N LEU A 627 20.77 -17.22 2.57
CA LEU A 627 22.20 -17.52 2.76
C LEU A 627 23.05 -16.57 1.89
N GLY A 628 24.11 -16.03 2.48
CA GLY A 628 24.97 -15.02 1.86
C GLY A 628 24.39 -13.60 1.83
N SER A 629 23.21 -13.38 2.41
CA SER A 629 22.67 -12.02 2.58
C SER A 629 23.50 -11.21 3.59
N THR A 630 23.46 -9.89 3.45
CA THR A 630 24.22 -8.96 4.29
C THR A 630 23.30 -8.00 5.06
N PRO A 631 22.57 -8.50 6.09
CA PRO A 631 21.66 -7.67 6.86
C PRO A 631 22.41 -6.58 7.65
N MET A 632 21.66 -5.58 8.11
CA MET A 632 22.18 -4.56 9.01
C MET A 632 21.98 -5.02 10.46
N ALA A 633 23.07 -5.24 11.18
CA ALA A 633 23.05 -5.57 12.60
C ALA A 633 22.80 -4.30 13.42
N VAL A 634 21.85 -4.37 14.37
CA VAL A 634 21.45 -3.28 15.25
C VAL A 634 21.95 -3.57 16.67
N TYR A 635 22.45 -2.56 17.36
CA TYR A 635 23.05 -2.64 18.70
C TYR A 635 22.37 -1.66 19.65
N ASP A 636 22.13 -2.10 20.90
CA ASP A 636 21.70 -1.22 21.99
C ASP A 636 22.90 -0.53 22.65
N THR A 637 22.63 0.56 23.36
CA THR A 637 23.63 1.31 24.12
C THR A 637 24.12 0.52 25.34
N PRO A 638 25.41 0.64 25.73
CA PRO A 638 26.46 1.47 25.15
C PRO A 638 27.03 0.89 23.84
N LEU A 639 27.23 1.77 22.84
CA LEU A 639 27.64 1.36 21.49
C LEU A 639 29.16 1.17 21.36
N PRO A 640 29.63 0.09 20.71
CA PRO A 640 31.03 -0.08 20.36
C PRO A 640 31.54 1.03 19.42
N SER A 641 32.82 1.40 19.53
CA SER A 641 33.45 2.42 18.67
C SER A 641 33.47 2.07 17.18
N SER A 642 33.31 0.79 16.84
CA SER A 642 33.27 0.27 15.48
C SER A 642 31.88 0.27 14.83
N VAL A 643 30.83 0.61 15.60
CA VAL A 643 29.42 0.60 15.18
C VAL A 643 29.00 2.03 14.84
N ASN A 644 28.22 2.19 13.76
CA ASN A 644 27.72 3.50 13.34
C ASN A 644 26.57 3.95 14.26
N ARG A 645 26.41 5.27 14.45
CA ARG A 645 25.30 5.86 15.21
C ARG A 645 24.61 6.92 14.34
N ALA A 646 23.28 6.86 14.22
CA ALA A 646 22.51 7.80 13.40
C ALA A 646 22.28 9.17 14.06
N GLY A 647 22.32 9.23 15.40
CA GLY A 647 22.18 10.43 16.20
C GLY A 647 22.10 10.10 17.69
N PRO A 648 21.97 11.13 18.56
CA PRO A 648 21.74 10.96 20.00
C PRO A 648 20.57 10.01 20.32
N GLY A 649 20.71 9.21 21.37
CA GLY A 649 19.69 8.27 21.85
C GLY A 649 19.25 7.17 20.86
N SER A 650 19.84 7.11 19.66
CA SER A 650 19.52 6.11 18.64
C SER A 650 20.33 4.83 18.87
N ARG A 651 19.75 3.67 18.53
CA ARG A 651 20.48 2.41 18.41
C ARG A 651 21.61 2.53 17.37
N GLY A 652 22.68 1.78 17.59
CA GLY A 652 23.80 1.72 16.64
C GLY A 652 23.58 0.65 15.59
N TRP A 653 24.33 0.72 14.49
CA TRP A 653 24.23 -0.27 13.42
C TRP A 653 25.55 -0.61 12.72
N ALA A 654 25.63 -1.82 12.15
CA ALA A 654 26.75 -2.27 11.33
C ALA A 654 26.23 -3.03 10.08
N ALA A 655 26.73 -2.68 8.89
CA ALA A 655 26.34 -3.30 7.61
C ALA A 655 27.27 -4.42 7.12
N ARG A 656 28.19 -4.90 7.96
CA ARG A 656 29.20 -5.91 7.60
C ARG A 656 28.97 -7.24 8.33
N VAL A 657 27.71 -7.67 8.33
CA VAL A 657 27.30 -8.99 8.81
C VAL A 657 26.86 -9.81 7.60
N THR A 658 27.26 -11.08 7.53
CA THR A 658 26.85 -12.01 6.46
C THR A 658 26.22 -13.24 7.09
N VAL A 659 25.03 -13.63 6.62
CA VAL A 659 24.38 -14.87 7.03
C VAL A 659 25.06 -16.04 6.34
N VAL A 660 25.68 -16.93 7.11
CA VAL A 660 26.43 -18.09 6.62
C VAL A 660 25.59 -19.35 6.64
N ASP A 661 24.78 -19.49 7.69
CA ASP A 661 23.84 -20.60 7.87
C ASP A 661 22.57 -20.11 8.57
N ALA A 662 21.46 -20.79 8.34
CA ALA A 662 20.18 -20.47 8.93
C ALA A 662 19.35 -21.73 9.14
N ASP A 663 18.93 -21.97 10.38
CA ASP A 663 17.96 -22.99 10.75
C ASP A 663 16.70 -22.30 11.28
N THR A 664 15.56 -22.53 10.64
CA THR A 664 14.28 -21.89 10.95
C THR A 664 13.33 -22.95 11.50
N GLY A 665 13.12 -22.96 12.82
CA GLY A 665 12.09 -23.77 13.47
C GLY A 665 10.73 -23.07 13.50
N ASP A 666 9.75 -23.67 14.19
CA ASP A 666 8.36 -23.17 14.23
C ASP A 666 8.21 -21.84 14.99
N ASP A 667 9.01 -21.60 16.03
CA ASP A 667 8.97 -20.37 16.86
C ASP A 667 10.32 -19.61 16.93
N ASP A 668 11.46 -20.30 16.78
CA ASP A 668 12.81 -19.71 16.90
C ASP A 668 13.62 -19.85 15.60
N VAL A 669 14.48 -18.86 15.31
CA VAL A 669 15.50 -18.91 14.27
C VAL A 669 16.89 -18.99 14.88
N VAL A 670 17.71 -19.90 14.36
CA VAL A 670 19.14 -20.00 14.68
C VAL A 670 19.95 -19.59 13.46
N LEU A 671 20.68 -18.48 13.56
CA LEU A 671 21.53 -17.96 12.49
C LEU A 671 23.00 -18.10 12.86
N LEU A 672 23.80 -18.61 11.92
CA LEU A 672 25.25 -18.45 11.97
C LEU A 672 25.62 -17.25 11.11
N VAL A 673 26.19 -16.22 11.72
CA VAL A 673 26.60 -15.00 11.01
C VAL A 673 28.10 -14.76 11.17
N THR A 674 28.74 -14.27 10.11
CA THR A 674 30.09 -13.71 10.18
C THR A 674 29.99 -12.19 10.22
N GLU A 675 30.52 -11.60 11.29
CA GLU A 675 30.64 -10.15 11.45
C GLU A 675 32.06 -9.69 11.14
N THR A 676 32.21 -8.58 10.43
CA THR A 676 33.50 -7.98 10.08
C THR A 676 33.56 -6.50 10.43
N VAL A 677 34.60 -6.08 11.15
CA VAL A 677 34.80 -4.66 11.49
C VAL A 677 35.63 -3.91 10.42
N PRO A 678 35.55 -2.56 10.35
CA PRO A 678 36.43 -1.75 9.52
C PRO A 678 37.92 -2.01 9.72
N THR A 679 38.71 -1.74 8.69
CA THR A 679 40.18 -1.86 8.78
C THR A 679 40.69 -0.87 9.83
N GLY A 680 41.35 -1.37 10.87
CA GLY A 680 41.89 -0.55 11.96
C GLY A 680 40.94 -0.33 13.14
N ALA A 681 39.70 -0.83 13.08
CA ALA A 681 38.78 -0.80 14.22
C ALA A 681 39.17 -1.84 15.30
N GLU A 682 38.87 -1.53 16.56
CA GLU A 682 39.11 -2.43 17.69
C GLU A 682 38.00 -3.49 17.82
N PRO A 683 38.32 -4.71 18.30
CA PRO A 683 37.33 -5.74 18.62
C PRO A 683 36.45 -5.33 19.80
N HIS A 684 35.22 -5.84 19.86
CA HIS A 684 34.27 -5.59 20.96
C HIS A 684 33.49 -6.85 21.36
N GLU A 685 32.90 -6.82 22.55
CA GLU A 685 32.11 -7.94 23.10
C GLU A 685 30.59 -7.78 22.88
N ALA A 686 30.10 -6.58 22.53
CA ALA A 686 28.66 -6.34 22.34
C ALA A 686 28.04 -7.26 21.27
N PHE A 687 26.80 -7.69 21.48
CA PHE A 687 26.02 -8.50 20.55
C PHE A 687 24.92 -7.67 19.90
N PRO A 688 24.52 -7.99 18.64
CA PRO A 688 23.38 -7.33 18.02
C PRO A 688 22.08 -7.73 18.73
N VAL A 689 21.17 -6.77 18.88
CA VAL A 689 19.80 -6.98 19.41
C VAL A 689 18.78 -7.27 18.30
N ALA A 690 19.12 -6.91 17.06
CA ALA A 690 18.34 -7.29 15.90
C ALA A 690 19.20 -7.36 14.63
N LEU A 691 18.74 -8.11 13.64
CA LEU A 691 19.16 -7.99 12.25
C LEU A 691 18.01 -7.38 11.44
N THR A 692 18.31 -6.39 10.62
CA THR A 692 17.33 -5.67 9.77
C THR A 692 17.70 -5.81 8.29
N PRO A 693 16.77 -5.50 7.36
CA PRO A 693 17.00 -5.71 5.93
C PRO A 693 18.30 -5.08 5.40
N ALA A 694 18.91 -5.75 4.41
CA ALA A 694 20.14 -5.27 3.77
C ALA A 694 19.89 -3.97 2.99
N ALA A 695 20.91 -3.10 2.95
CA ALA A 695 20.87 -1.89 2.15
C ALA A 695 20.68 -2.20 0.65
N PRO A 696 19.90 -1.39 -0.09
CA PRO A 696 19.68 -1.60 -1.50
C PRO A 696 21.00 -1.48 -2.31
N PRO A 697 21.14 -2.22 -3.42
CA PRO A 697 22.32 -2.15 -4.27
C PRO A 697 22.49 -0.75 -4.88
N ARG A 698 23.73 -0.36 -5.19
CA ARG A 698 23.99 0.91 -5.88
C ARG A 698 23.39 0.87 -7.29
N ALA A 699 22.60 1.88 -7.63
CA ALA A 699 21.89 1.97 -8.91
C ALA A 699 22.79 2.33 -10.11
N ALA A 700 23.95 2.93 -9.88
CA ALA A 700 24.90 3.29 -10.94
C ALA A 700 25.24 2.09 -11.84
N PRO A 701 25.23 2.23 -13.18
CA PRO A 701 25.22 3.50 -13.92
C PRO A 701 23.83 3.96 -14.44
N GLN A 702 22.73 3.47 -13.87
CA GLN A 702 21.39 3.79 -14.38
C GLN A 702 21.01 5.27 -14.26
N PRO A 703 21.20 5.96 -13.11
CA PRO A 703 20.87 7.38 -12.99
C PRO A 703 21.61 8.24 -14.03
N GLU A 704 22.88 7.94 -14.28
CA GLU A 704 23.68 8.67 -15.27
C GLU A 704 23.14 8.48 -16.70
N ALA A 705 22.71 7.26 -17.04
CA ALA A 705 22.10 6.98 -18.34
C ALA A 705 20.76 7.70 -18.55
N ILE A 706 19.91 7.77 -17.51
CA ILE A 706 18.63 8.47 -17.58
C ILE A 706 18.86 9.98 -17.70
N SER A 707 19.80 10.54 -16.94
CA SER A 707 20.16 11.96 -17.01
C SER A 707 20.70 12.36 -18.40
N GLU A 708 21.58 11.53 -18.99
CA GLU A 708 22.07 11.71 -20.36
C GLU A 708 20.93 11.71 -21.39
N TRP A 709 20.00 10.75 -21.28
CA TRP A 709 18.80 10.70 -22.13
C TRP A 709 17.89 11.91 -21.92
N GLY A 710 17.63 12.31 -20.67
CA GLY A 710 16.82 13.49 -20.34
C GLY A 710 17.40 14.78 -20.91
N ARG A 711 18.73 14.94 -20.92
CA ARG A 711 19.38 16.06 -21.61
C ARG A 711 19.16 16.01 -23.12
N SER A 712 19.21 14.83 -23.74
CA SER A 712 18.90 14.70 -25.17
C SER A 712 17.45 15.09 -25.51
N VAL A 713 16.50 14.84 -24.59
CA VAL A 713 15.11 15.29 -24.72
C VAL A 713 15.04 16.81 -24.66
N LEU A 714 15.67 17.44 -23.66
CA LEU A 714 15.75 18.90 -23.53
C LEU A 714 16.37 19.56 -24.77
N ASP A 715 17.48 19.03 -25.27
CA ASP A 715 18.20 19.55 -26.43
C ASP A 715 17.36 19.49 -27.72
N SER A 716 16.32 18.64 -27.76
CA SER A 716 15.41 18.53 -28.90
C SER A 716 14.23 19.52 -28.86
N LEU A 717 13.91 20.10 -27.69
CA LEU A 717 12.76 20.99 -27.56
C LEU A 717 12.87 22.24 -28.47
N PRO A 718 11.75 22.75 -29.00
CA PRO A 718 10.35 22.40 -28.70
C PRO A 718 9.81 21.18 -29.46
N GLU A 719 10.56 20.61 -30.41
CA GLU A 719 10.11 19.48 -31.23
C GLU A 719 10.81 18.19 -30.84
N PHE A 720 10.06 17.23 -30.28
CA PHE A 720 10.65 15.97 -29.82
C PHE A 720 11.34 15.17 -30.93
N ALA A 721 12.60 14.80 -30.68
CA ALA A 721 13.33 13.87 -31.52
C ALA A 721 12.64 12.47 -31.52
N PRO A 722 12.75 11.68 -32.60
CA PRO A 722 12.28 10.30 -32.60
C PRO A 722 13.05 9.45 -31.59
N ASP A 723 12.35 8.99 -30.55
CA ASP A 723 12.89 8.18 -29.45
C ASP A 723 11.83 7.20 -28.91
N ALA A 724 12.25 5.97 -28.67
CA ALA A 724 11.35 4.89 -28.29
C ALA A 724 10.84 5.00 -26.86
N ALA A 725 11.67 5.48 -25.94
CA ALA A 725 11.25 5.71 -24.56
C ALA A 725 10.29 6.91 -24.48
N LEU A 726 10.53 7.95 -25.26
CA LEU A 726 9.65 9.11 -25.29
C LEU A 726 8.27 8.79 -25.90
N ASP A 727 8.20 8.07 -27.02
CA ASP A 727 6.91 7.64 -27.59
C ASP A 727 6.13 6.75 -26.59
N LEU A 728 6.83 5.90 -25.83
CA LEU A 728 6.28 5.10 -24.73
C LEU A 728 5.69 5.99 -23.62
N LEU A 729 6.46 6.98 -23.13
CA LEU A 729 6.00 7.89 -22.08
C LEU A 729 4.80 8.74 -22.50
N ARG A 730 4.73 9.14 -23.78
CA ARG A 730 3.58 9.89 -24.33
C ARG A 730 2.33 9.04 -24.54
N ARG A 731 2.41 7.71 -24.39
CA ARG A 731 1.35 6.73 -24.74
C ARG A 731 0.80 6.94 -26.15
N VAL A 732 1.64 7.32 -27.11
CA VAL A 732 1.23 7.48 -28.51
C VAL A 732 1.38 6.16 -29.27
N PRO A 733 0.57 5.91 -30.32
CA PRO A 733 0.78 4.76 -31.20
C PRO A 733 2.22 4.67 -31.71
N PRO A 734 2.79 3.45 -31.85
CA PRO A 734 4.12 3.24 -32.40
C PRO A 734 4.34 3.99 -33.71
N ARG A 735 5.49 4.64 -33.85
CA ARG A 735 5.86 5.36 -35.07
C ARG A 735 6.24 4.39 -36.17
N GLY A 736 5.27 4.12 -37.04
CA GLY A 736 5.40 3.19 -38.15
C GLY A 736 4.09 2.43 -38.38
N PRO A 737 4.02 1.57 -39.41
CA PRO A 737 2.84 0.74 -39.62
C PRO A 737 2.75 -0.37 -38.57
N VAL A 738 1.64 -0.41 -37.81
CA VAL A 738 1.27 -1.57 -36.98
C VAL A 738 0.51 -2.57 -37.86
N HIS A 739 1.14 -3.70 -38.17
CA HIS A 739 0.59 -4.68 -39.11
C HIS A 739 -0.49 -5.55 -38.44
N PRO A 740 -1.71 -5.66 -39.00
CA PRO A 740 -2.75 -6.49 -38.38
C PRO A 740 -2.35 -7.97 -38.36
N VAL A 741 -2.78 -8.70 -37.33
CA VAL A 741 -2.60 -10.15 -37.26
C VAL A 741 -3.48 -10.82 -38.31
N ALA A 742 -2.85 -11.52 -39.26
CA ALA A 742 -3.56 -12.31 -40.27
C ALA A 742 -3.78 -13.75 -39.76
N GLY A 743 -5.04 -14.12 -39.53
CA GLY A 743 -5.38 -15.41 -38.91
C GLY A 743 -4.78 -15.50 -37.50
N ASP A 744 -3.85 -16.44 -37.31
CA ASP A 744 -3.18 -16.68 -36.02
C ASP A 744 -1.68 -16.37 -36.06
N ASP A 745 -1.17 -15.74 -37.13
CA ASP A 745 0.27 -15.50 -37.32
C ASP A 745 0.74 -14.18 -36.68
N THR A 746 0.72 -14.14 -35.35
CA THR A 746 1.23 -12.99 -34.59
C THR A 746 2.73 -12.79 -34.77
N VAL A 747 3.50 -13.86 -35.01
CA VAL A 747 4.96 -13.76 -35.18
C VAL A 747 5.31 -12.92 -36.40
N THR A 748 4.63 -13.15 -37.53
CA THR A 748 4.86 -12.37 -38.74
C THR A 748 4.40 -10.92 -38.56
N ALA A 749 3.22 -10.69 -37.99
CA ALA A 749 2.72 -9.33 -37.72
C ALA A 749 3.68 -8.50 -36.85
N VAL A 750 4.19 -9.09 -35.75
CA VAL A 750 5.17 -8.46 -34.87
C VAL A 750 6.50 -8.22 -35.60
N THR A 751 6.98 -9.19 -36.39
CA THR A 751 8.24 -9.05 -37.15
C THR A 751 8.17 -7.90 -38.16
N GLU A 752 7.13 -7.86 -38.99
CA GLU A 752 6.93 -6.80 -40.00
C GLU A 752 6.75 -5.42 -39.36
N THR A 753 6.01 -5.35 -38.24
CA THR A 753 5.86 -4.11 -37.47
C THR A 753 7.21 -3.60 -37.00
N LEU A 754 8.03 -4.44 -36.36
CA LEU A 754 9.35 -4.05 -35.87
C LEU A 754 10.27 -3.57 -37.00
N LEU A 755 10.25 -4.25 -38.16
CA LEU A 755 11.03 -3.84 -39.33
C LEU A 755 10.60 -2.47 -39.88
N GLY A 756 9.32 -2.11 -39.73
CA GLY A 756 8.75 -0.83 -40.16
C GLY A 756 8.85 0.31 -39.13
N LEU A 757 9.28 0.05 -37.89
CA LEU A 757 9.37 1.08 -36.85
C LEU A 757 10.53 2.05 -37.10
N ASP A 758 10.22 3.34 -36.97
CA ASP A 758 11.21 4.43 -36.91
C ASP A 758 11.44 4.84 -35.45
N ARG A 759 12.51 4.30 -34.86
CA ARG A 759 12.98 4.61 -33.50
C ARG A 759 11.88 4.71 -32.43
N SER A 760 11.00 3.72 -32.41
CA SER A 760 9.81 3.69 -31.53
C SER A 760 9.72 2.36 -30.77
N TYR A 761 8.65 2.20 -29.99
CA TYR A 761 8.38 0.99 -29.21
C TYR A 761 7.31 0.11 -29.87
N LEU A 762 7.25 -1.16 -29.47
CA LEU A 762 6.12 -2.05 -29.72
C LEU A 762 5.79 -2.83 -28.46
N ALA A 763 4.52 -2.80 -28.04
CA ALA A 763 4.03 -3.58 -26.91
C ALA A 763 3.34 -4.88 -27.33
N VAL A 764 3.60 -5.95 -26.59
CA VAL A 764 2.89 -7.22 -26.69
C VAL A 764 2.49 -7.69 -25.30
N GLN A 765 1.21 -7.58 -24.99
CA GLN A 765 0.62 -8.18 -23.80
C GLN A 765 0.31 -9.64 -24.08
N GLY A 766 0.86 -10.55 -23.29
CA GLY A 766 0.54 -11.96 -23.39
C GLY A 766 0.10 -12.58 -22.06
N PRO A 767 -1.18 -12.88 -21.89
CA PRO A 767 -1.70 -13.63 -20.75
C PRO A 767 -1.01 -14.99 -20.50
N PRO A 768 -1.22 -15.65 -19.34
CA PRO A 768 -0.69 -16.97 -19.04
C PRO A 768 -0.98 -18.02 -20.12
N GLY A 769 0.05 -18.74 -20.54
CA GLY A 769 -0.06 -19.84 -21.52
C GLY A 769 -0.30 -19.40 -22.97
N THR A 770 -0.22 -18.11 -23.29
CA THR A 770 -0.41 -17.58 -24.66
C THR A 770 0.82 -17.70 -25.55
N GLY A 771 1.95 -18.13 -25.00
CA GLY A 771 3.19 -18.32 -25.75
C GLY A 771 4.02 -17.04 -25.94
N LYS A 772 3.98 -16.09 -24.99
CA LYS A 772 4.85 -14.88 -24.98
C LYS A 772 6.30 -15.17 -25.41
N THR A 773 6.98 -16.03 -24.66
CA THR A 773 8.37 -16.41 -24.93
C THR A 773 8.54 -17.09 -26.29
N TYR A 774 7.54 -17.87 -26.73
CA TYR A 774 7.54 -18.46 -28.08
C TYR A 774 7.49 -17.37 -29.15
N VAL A 775 6.57 -16.40 -29.04
CA VAL A 775 6.44 -15.29 -30.01
C VAL A 775 7.73 -14.47 -30.00
N GLY A 776 8.17 -13.99 -28.83
CA GLY A 776 9.37 -13.18 -28.68
C GLY A 776 10.63 -13.85 -29.21
N SER A 777 10.93 -15.08 -28.78
CA SER A 777 12.13 -15.80 -29.23
C SER A 777 12.11 -16.11 -30.73
N THR A 778 10.93 -16.39 -31.30
CA THR A 778 10.80 -16.65 -32.75
C THR A 778 11.00 -15.38 -33.56
N VAL A 779 10.43 -14.24 -33.11
CA VAL A 779 10.65 -12.92 -33.72
C VAL A 779 12.13 -12.56 -33.68
N VAL A 780 12.78 -12.64 -32.52
CA VAL A 780 14.22 -12.33 -32.37
C VAL A 780 15.06 -13.23 -33.27
N ALA A 781 14.78 -14.54 -33.32
CA ALA A 781 15.50 -15.45 -34.19
C ALA A 781 15.36 -15.08 -35.68
N ARG A 782 14.16 -14.67 -36.13
CA ARG A 782 13.94 -14.19 -37.51
C ARG A 782 14.75 -12.92 -37.79
N LEU A 783 14.69 -11.93 -36.91
CA LEU A 783 15.41 -10.66 -37.05
C LEU A 783 16.93 -10.88 -37.13
N VAL A 784 17.48 -11.71 -36.23
CA VAL A 784 18.93 -12.00 -36.18
C VAL A 784 19.39 -12.81 -37.40
N ARG A 785 18.61 -13.80 -37.85
CA ARG A 785 19.01 -14.72 -38.93
C ARG A 785 18.80 -14.14 -40.33
N HIS A 786 17.71 -13.40 -40.53
CA HIS A 786 17.31 -12.93 -41.86
C HIS A 786 17.63 -11.46 -42.11
N HIS A 787 17.73 -10.65 -41.05
CA HIS A 787 17.98 -9.21 -41.16
C HIS A 787 19.30 -8.78 -40.51
N GLY A 788 20.02 -9.69 -39.87
CA GLY A 788 21.31 -9.39 -39.24
C GLY A 788 21.22 -8.44 -38.06
N TRP A 789 20.07 -8.34 -37.40
CA TRP A 789 19.87 -7.41 -36.28
C TRP A 789 20.72 -7.77 -35.06
N ARG A 790 21.17 -6.73 -34.36
CA ARG A 790 21.75 -6.80 -33.01
C ARG A 790 20.66 -6.54 -31.98
N VAL A 791 20.43 -7.53 -31.13
CA VAL A 791 19.31 -7.52 -30.20
C VAL A 791 19.82 -7.60 -28.76
N GLY A 792 19.36 -6.68 -27.90
CA GLY A 792 19.51 -6.80 -26.46
C GLY A 792 18.31 -7.53 -25.84
N VAL A 793 18.53 -8.34 -24.81
CA VAL A 793 17.46 -8.92 -23.98
C VAL A 793 17.71 -8.54 -22.53
N VAL A 794 16.77 -7.79 -21.96
CA VAL A 794 16.76 -7.38 -20.56
C VAL A 794 15.51 -7.92 -19.86
N GLY A 795 15.61 -8.14 -18.55
CA GLY A 795 14.48 -8.53 -17.70
C GLY A 795 14.82 -8.33 -16.23
N GLN A 796 13.84 -8.60 -15.35
CA GLN A 796 13.96 -8.39 -13.91
C GLN A 796 15.02 -9.27 -13.22
N SER A 797 15.32 -10.45 -13.78
CA SER A 797 16.31 -11.37 -13.19
C SER A 797 17.18 -12.04 -14.24
N HIS A 798 18.35 -12.51 -13.82
CA HIS A 798 19.22 -13.30 -14.68
C HIS A 798 18.53 -14.55 -15.25
N ALA A 799 17.67 -15.22 -14.46
CA ALA A 799 16.97 -16.43 -14.89
C ALA A 799 15.97 -16.14 -16.03
N VAL A 800 15.24 -15.03 -15.96
CA VAL A 800 14.31 -14.60 -17.04
C VAL A 800 15.10 -14.41 -18.34
N VAL A 801 16.20 -13.67 -18.28
CA VAL A 801 17.05 -13.41 -19.45
C VAL A 801 17.61 -14.73 -20.01
N GLU A 802 18.18 -15.58 -19.16
CA GLU A 802 18.81 -16.85 -19.59
C GLU A 802 17.79 -17.80 -20.24
N ASN A 803 16.57 -17.87 -19.72
CA ASN A 803 15.48 -18.65 -20.32
C ASN A 803 15.13 -18.13 -21.71
N PHE A 804 15.05 -16.81 -21.89
CA PHE A 804 14.78 -16.21 -23.19
C PHE A 804 15.92 -16.48 -24.18
N LEU A 805 17.18 -16.34 -23.77
CA LEU A 805 18.35 -16.66 -24.61
C LEU A 805 18.35 -18.12 -25.05
N ALA A 806 18.08 -19.05 -24.13
CA ALA A 806 17.96 -20.47 -24.44
C ALA A 806 16.82 -20.74 -25.45
N ALA A 807 15.69 -20.05 -25.31
CA ALA A 807 14.58 -20.14 -26.26
C ALA A 807 14.99 -19.65 -27.66
N VAL A 808 15.73 -18.54 -27.76
CA VAL A 808 16.25 -18.01 -29.04
C VAL A 808 17.19 -19.01 -29.72
N VAL A 809 18.11 -19.62 -28.98
CA VAL A 809 18.97 -20.70 -29.49
C VAL A 809 18.13 -21.88 -29.98
N GLY A 810 17.11 -22.27 -29.21
CA GLY A 810 16.15 -23.30 -29.60
C GLY A 810 15.35 -22.99 -30.88
N LYS A 811 15.29 -21.73 -31.32
CA LYS A 811 14.71 -21.30 -32.61
C LYS A 811 15.72 -21.29 -33.76
N GLY A 812 16.93 -21.78 -33.53
CA GLY A 812 17.96 -22.00 -34.54
C GLY A 812 18.91 -20.82 -34.75
N VAL A 813 19.06 -19.93 -33.76
CA VAL A 813 20.19 -18.99 -33.72
C VAL A 813 21.42 -19.73 -33.19
N ASP A 814 22.56 -19.54 -33.83
CA ASP A 814 23.83 -20.14 -33.41
C ASP A 814 24.17 -19.71 -31.95
N PRO A 815 24.46 -20.64 -31.02
CA PRO A 815 24.89 -20.31 -29.66
C PRO A 815 26.05 -19.31 -29.58
N GLU A 816 26.98 -19.31 -30.55
CA GLU A 816 28.11 -18.36 -30.59
C GLU A 816 27.65 -16.91 -30.80
N ARG A 817 26.44 -16.72 -31.33
CA ARG A 817 25.82 -15.41 -31.57
C ARG A 817 24.88 -14.98 -30.44
N VAL A 818 24.77 -15.76 -29.38
CA VAL A 818 23.91 -15.48 -28.21
C VAL A 818 24.81 -15.44 -26.97
N VAL A 819 25.08 -14.25 -26.46
CA VAL A 819 26.12 -14.03 -25.44
C VAL A 819 25.57 -13.36 -24.17
N LYS A 820 26.18 -13.65 -23.02
CA LYS A 820 25.87 -12.98 -21.75
C LYS A 820 27.02 -13.12 -20.76
N VAL A 821 27.17 -12.14 -19.86
CA VAL A 821 28.04 -12.29 -18.67
C VAL A 821 27.24 -13.02 -17.58
N PRO A 822 27.72 -14.18 -17.08
CA PRO A 822 27.01 -14.95 -16.06
C PRO A 822 26.87 -14.20 -14.73
N LYS A 823 25.89 -14.61 -13.92
CA LYS A 823 25.76 -14.10 -12.55
C LYS A 823 27.01 -14.48 -11.74
N LYS A 824 27.53 -13.56 -10.92
CA LYS A 824 28.64 -13.86 -10.01
C LYS A 824 28.28 -15.03 -9.08
N GLY A 825 29.15 -16.03 -9.00
CA GLY A 825 28.93 -17.24 -8.19
C GLY A 825 28.19 -18.37 -8.90
N THR A 826 27.92 -18.26 -10.21
CA THR A 826 27.40 -19.38 -11.02
C THR A 826 28.41 -20.54 -11.02
N SER A 827 27.94 -21.78 -10.85
CA SER A 827 28.82 -22.96 -10.79
C SER A 827 29.38 -23.30 -12.18
N PRO A 828 30.56 -23.96 -12.26
CA PRO A 828 31.12 -24.41 -13.53
C PRO A 828 30.16 -25.31 -14.33
N GLU A 829 29.45 -26.22 -13.66
CA GLU A 829 28.50 -27.14 -14.29
C GLU A 829 27.33 -26.38 -14.93
N ALA A 830 26.84 -25.33 -14.28
CA ALA A 830 25.77 -24.49 -14.81
C ALA A 830 26.23 -23.67 -16.02
N LEU A 831 27.51 -23.28 -16.08
CA LEU A 831 28.08 -22.59 -17.24
C LEU A 831 28.26 -23.54 -18.44
N GLU A 832 28.70 -24.77 -18.20
CA GLU A 832 28.82 -25.80 -19.24
C GLU A 832 27.46 -26.21 -19.81
N ALA A 833 26.41 -26.21 -18.98
CA ALA A 833 25.05 -26.53 -19.39
C ALA A 833 24.30 -25.37 -20.08
N ALA A 834 24.89 -24.17 -20.14
CA ALA A 834 24.24 -23.01 -20.74
C ALA A 834 24.05 -23.20 -22.26
N ALA A 835 22.84 -22.98 -22.75
CA ALA A 835 22.53 -23.03 -24.18
C ALA A 835 23.11 -21.84 -24.98
N TRP A 836 23.59 -20.81 -24.28
CA TRP A 836 24.15 -19.56 -24.81
C TRP A 836 25.62 -19.43 -24.38
N THR A 837 26.39 -18.59 -25.07
CA THR A 837 27.84 -18.45 -24.87
C THR A 837 28.18 -17.54 -23.68
N PRO A 838 28.83 -18.06 -22.62
CA PRO A 838 29.27 -17.26 -21.48
C PRO A 838 30.46 -16.35 -21.81
N LEU A 839 30.37 -15.09 -21.44
CA LEU A 839 31.47 -14.12 -21.55
C LEU A 839 32.13 -13.85 -20.20
N ALA A 840 33.44 -13.65 -20.21
CA ALA A 840 34.25 -13.51 -19.00
C ALA A 840 34.00 -12.19 -18.25
N ASN A 841 33.68 -11.11 -18.97
CA ASN A 841 33.48 -9.78 -18.40
C ASN A 841 32.73 -8.86 -19.38
N ASN A 842 32.35 -7.68 -18.88
CA ASN A 842 31.65 -6.65 -19.66
C ASN A 842 32.44 -6.15 -20.88
N GLY A 843 33.78 -6.12 -20.82
CA GLY A 843 34.61 -5.72 -21.97
C GLY A 843 34.49 -6.69 -23.15
N ALA A 844 34.29 -7.98 -22.89
CA ALA A 844 34.03 -8.97 -23.94
C ALA A 844 32.68 -8.75 -24.64
N VAL A 845 31.68 -8.16 -23.96
CA VAL A 845 30.40 -7.77 -24.58
C VAL A 845 30.61 -6.65 -25.59
N SER A 846 31.35 -5.62 -25.19
CA SER A 846 31.70 -4.51 -26.09
C SER A 846 32.50 -5.00 -27.32
N GLY A 847 33.43 -5.94 -27.10
CA GLY A 847 34.17 -6.60 -28.19
C GLY A 847 33.27 -7.38 -29.16
N PHE A 848 32.27 -8.10 -28.64
CA PHE A 848 31.28 -8.82 -29.46
C PHE A 848 30.45 -7.86 -30.34
N LEU A 849 29.99 -6.75 -29.77
CA LEU A 849 29.20 -5.74 -30.51
C LEU A 849 30.05 -4.96 -31.55
N SER A 850 31.35 -4.85 -31.32
CA SER A 850 32.29 -4.11 -32.19
C SER A 850 32.93 -4.97 -33.29
N GLY A 851 32.68 -6.28 -33.33
CA GLY A 851 33.27 -7.20 -34.31
C GLY A 851 32.84 -6.92 -35.76
N PRO A 852 33.62 -7.38 -36.78
CA PRO A 852 33.32 -7.14 -38.20
C PRO A 852 31.91 -7.60 -38.58
N GLY A 853 31.11 -6.64 -39.05
CA GLY A 853 29.64 -6.65 -39.04
C GLY A 853 28.93 -7.42 -40.15
N GLU A 854 29.22 -8.71 -40.33
CA GLU A 854 28.43 -9.56 -41.26
C GLU A 854 27.36 -10.42 -40.58
N THR A 855 27.34 -10.55 -39.25
CA THR A 855 26.27 -11.31 -38.57
C THR A 855 25.79 -10.60 -37.30
N GLY A 856 24.48 -10.32 -37.22
CA GLY A 856 23.83 -9.82 -35.99
C GLY A 856 23.91 -10.83 -34.85
N GLY A 857 23.43 -10.48 -33.67
CA GLY A 857 23.53 -11.36 -32.50
C GLY A 857 22.65 -10.90 -31.36
N VAL A 858 22.65 -11.68 -30.27
CA VAL A 858 21.83 -11.42 -29.08
C VAL A 858 22.72 -11.26 -27.87
N VAL A 859 22.57 -10.16 -27.15
CA VAL A 859 23.24 -9.89 -25.87
C VAL A 859 22.21 -9.94 -24.76
N GLY A 860 22.39 -10.80 -23.76
CA GLY A 860 21.57 -10.81 -22.55
C GLY A 860 22.26 -10.09 -21.39
N GLY A 861 21.48 -9.31 -20.64
CA GLY A 861 22.01 -8.53 -19.51
C GLY A 861 20.92 -8.07 -18.55
N THR A 862 21.35 -7.41 -17.47
CA THR A 862 20.43 -6.67 -16.58
C THR A 862 20.37 -5.20 -16.99
N ALA A 863 19.53 -4.38 -16.36
CA ALA A 863 19.50 -2.94 -16.61
C ALA A 863 20.89 -2.30 -16.50
N TRP A 864 21.72 -2.72 -15.54
CA TRP A 864 23.12 -2.28 -15.40
C TRP A 864 23.98 -2.56 -16.63
N THR A 865 23.71 -3.64 -17.36
CA THR A 865 24.46 -4.00 -18.56
C THR A 865 24.18 -3.01 -19.69
N PHE A 866 22.91 -2.67 -19.90
CA PHE A 866 22.48 -1.80 -21.01
C PHE A 866 22.60 -0.31 -20.69
N ALA A 867 22.52 0.07 -19.41
CA ALA A 867 22.80 1.45 -18.98
C ALA A 867 24.30 1.80 -19.04
N ASN A 868 25.20 0.81 -19.05
CA ASN A 868 26.65 1.05 -19.07
C ASN A 868 27.18 1.22 -20.51
N ALA A 869 27.52 2.45 -20.89
CA ALA A 869 28.05 2.80 -22.21
C ALA A 869 29.38 2.12 -22.58
N GLU A 870 30.22 1.75 -21.60
CA GLU A 870 31.46 1.01 -21.84
C GLU A 870 31.19 -0.47 -22.18
N THR A 871 30.07 -1.00 -21.69
CA THR A 871 29.65 -2.39 -21.93
C THR A 871 28.85 -2.51 -23.22
N VAL A 872 27.83 -1.66 -23.39
CA VAL A 872 26.98 -1.60 -24.58
C VAL A 872 26.93 -0.13 -25.04
N PRO A 873 27.57 0.22 -26.17
CA PRO A 873 27.56 1.60 -26.66
C PRO A 873 26.14 2.09 -26.95
N ARG A 874 25.90 3.40 -26.77
CA ARG A 874 24.60 4.04 -27.01
C ARG A 874 24.10 3.78 -28.43
N GLY A 875 22.83 3.42 -28.58
CA GLY A 875 22.18 3.14 -29.87
C GLY A 875 22.84 2.05 -30.73
N SER A 876 23.71 1.20 -30.15
CA SER A 876 24.44 0.16 -30.89
C SER A 876 23.60 -1.08 -31.22
N LEU A 877 22.45 -1.22 -30.58
CA LEU A 877 21.48 -2.29 -30.81
C LEU A 877 20.33 -1.81 -31.70
N ASP A 878 19.91 -2.64 -32.65
CA ASP A 878 18.74 -2.36 -33.49
C ASP A 878 17.43 -2.45 -32.68
N LEU A 879 17.43 -3.34 -31.68
CA LEU A 879 16.28 -3.64 -30.82
C LEU A 879 16.74 -4.00 -29.39
N LEU A 880 16.03 -3.48 -28.39
CA LEU A 880 16.05 -4.00 -27.03
C LEU A 880 14.70 -4.67 -26.72
N VAL A 881 14.77 -5.95 -26.34
CA VAL A 881 13.62 -6.70 -25.82
C VAL A 881 13.62 -6.58 -24.31
N VAL A 882 12.52 -6.05 -23.77
CA VAL A 882 12.23 -6.06 -22.34
C VAL A 882 11.28 -7.23 -22.09
N ASP A 883 11.82 -8.35 -21.60
CA ASP A 883 11.03 -9.52 -21.22
C ASP A 883 10.47 -9.36 -19.80
N GLU A 884 9.26 -9.87 -19.58
CA GLU A 884 8.44 -9.56 -18.41
C GLU A 884 8.28 -8.05 -18.15
N ALA A 885 8.05 -7.27 -19.21
CA ALA A 885 7.82 -5.82 -19.17
C ALA A 885 6.58 -5.39 -18.35
N GLY A 886 5.72 -6.34 -17.94
CA GLY A 886 4.66 -6.11 -16.94
C GLY A 886 5.19 -5.97 -15.51
N GLN A 887 6.47 -6.29 -15.29
CA GLN A 887 7.19 -6.21 -14.03
C GLN A 887 8.43 -5.32 -14.11
N PHE A 888 8.68 -4.65 -15.24
CA PHE A 888 9.89 -3.84 -15.44
C PHE A 888 9.53 -2.36 -15.47
N SER A 889 9.88 -1.61 -14.40
CA SER A 889 9.46 -0.21 -14.23
C SER A 889 9.97 0.73 -15.34
N LEU A 890 9.31 1.88 -15.52
CA LEU A 890 9.68 2.85 -16.55
C LEU A 890 11.12 3.35 -16.39
N ALA A 891 11.57 3.67 -15.17
CA ALA A 891 12.93 4.15 -14.93
C ALA A 891 14.04 3.21 -15.46
N PRO A 892 14.13 1.92 -15.05
CA PRO A 892 15.11 0.99 -15.62
C PRO A 892 14.85 0.67 -17.10
N THR A 893 13.61 0.81 -17.60
CA THR A 893 13.30 0.73 -19.04
C THR A 893 14.01 1.85 -19.80
N ILE A 894 13.88 3.10 -19.35
CA ILE A 894 14.55 4.28 -19.92
C ILE A 894 16.07 4.14 -19.80
N ALA A 895 16.58 3.74 -18.62
CA ALA A 895 18.01 3.55 -18.42
C ALA A 895 18.60 2.51 -19.39
N SER A 896 17.82 1.48 -19.75
CA SER A 896 18.25 0.43 -20.68
C SER A 896 18.03 0.83 -22.14
N SER A 897 17.01 1.64 -22.45
CA SER A 897 16.63 1.98 -23.82
C SER A 897 17.71 2.76 -24.56
N VAL A 898 18.55 3.51 -23.86
CA VAL A 898 19.68 4.28 -24.43
C VAL A 898 20.66 3.42 -25.24
N ALA A 899 20.67 2.10 -25.01
CA ALA A 899 21.51 1.16 -25.75
C ALA A 899 20.97 0.82 -27.15
N ALA A 900 19.69 1.09 -27.43
CA ALA A 900 18.99 0.58 -28.61
C ALA A 900 18.19 1.65 -29.36
N GLN A 901 17.89 1.36 -30.62
CA GLN A 901 17.06 2.24 -31.45
C GLN A 901 15.56 1.97 -31.28
N ARG A 902 15.16 0.74 -30.93
CA ARG A 902 13.76 0.31 -30.84
C ARG A 902 13.53 -0.51 -29.57
N LEU A 903 12.30 -0.52 -29.09
CA LEU A 903 11.89 -1.33 -27.93
C LEU A 903 10.83 -2.37 -28.33
N LEU A 904 10.97 -3.60 -27.83
CA LEU A 904 9.92 -4.61 -27.81
C LEU A 904 9.59 -4.95 -26.36
N LEU A 905 8.40 -4.56 -25.90
CA LEU A 905 7.93 -4.81 -24.55
C LEU A 905 7.10 -6.10 -24.56
N LEU A 906 7.60 -7.16 -23.93
CA LEU A 906 6.93 -8.45 -23.81
C LEU A 906 6.56 -8.71 -22.36
N GLY A 907 5.31 -8.95 -22.03
CA GLY A 907 4.93 -9.22 -20.65
C GLY A 907 3.44 -9.23 -20.43
N ASP A 908 3.05 -9.12 -19.17
CA ASP A 908 1.66 -9.09 -18.78
C ASP A 908 1.49 -8.23 -17.52
N PRO A 909 0.93 -7.01 -17.62
CA PRO A 909 0.72 -6.13 -16.47
C PRO A 909 -0.35 -6.68 -15.51
N GLN A 910 -1.12 -7.68 -15.94
CA GLN A 910 -2.15 -8.35 -15.13
C GLN A 910 -1.60 -9.54 -14.32
N GLN A 911 -0.29 -9.79 -14.39
CA GLN A 911 0.44 -10.66 -13.45
C GLN A 911 1.11 -9.82 -12.36
N LEU A 912 1.82 -10.44 -11.42
CA LEU A 912 2.39 -9.71 -10.27
C LEU A 912 3.17 -8.46 -10.73
N PRO A 913 2.92 -7.27 -10.16
CA PRO A 913 3.72 -6.09 -10.44
C PRO A 913 5.06 -6.13 -9.70
N GLN A 914 5.97 -5.24 -10.08
CA GLN A 914 7.16 -4.95 -9.30
C GLN A 914 6.77 -4.27 -7.98
N VAL A 915 7.54 -4.54 -6.92
CA VAL A 915 7.42 -3.81 -5.66
C VAL A 915 8.39 -2.62 -5.69
N SER A 916 7.85 -1.41 -5.70
CA SER A 916 8.59 -0.15 -5.46
C SER A 916 8.59 0.16 -3.96
N GLN A 917 9.68 0.75 -3.46
CA GLN A 917 9.78 1.22 -2.07
C GLN A 917 9.63 2.75 -1.97
N GLY A 918 9.90 3.49 -3.04
CA GLY A 918 9.85 4.95 -3.09
C GLY A 918 8.46 5.50 -3.35
N SER A 919 8.17 6.69 -2.80
CA SER A 919 7.04 7.51 -3.28
C SER A 919 7.52 8.42 -4.39
N HIS A 920 6.85 8.36 -5.54
CA HIS A 920 7.20 9.14 -6.73
C HIS A 920 6.07 10.10 -7.07
N PRO A 921 6.38 11.36 -7.46
CA PRO A 921 5.35 12.34 -7.83
C PRO A 921 4.64 11.96 -9.13
N GLU A 922 5.33 11.21 -9.99
CA GLU A 922 4.81 10.66 -11.24
C GLU A 922 4.91 9.13 -11.19
N PRO A 923 4.05 8.38 -11.90
CA PRO A 923 3.98 6.91 -11.85
C PRO A 923 5.13 6.20 -12.61
N VAL A 924 6.37 6.67 -12.42
CA VAL A 924 7.57 6.17 -13.09
C VAL A 924 8.06 4.81 -12.52
N ASP A 925 7.54 4.44 -11.36
CA ASP A 925 7.70 3.13 -10.72
C ASP A 925 6.78 2.05 -11.29
N GLN A 926 5.77 2.43 -12.07
CA GLN A 926 4.93 1.48 -12.80
C GLN A 926 5.70 0.78 -13.91
N SER A 927 5.27 -0.43 -14.26
CA SER A 927 5.89 -1.20 -15.35
C SER A 927 5.62 -0.57 -16.71
N ALA A 928 6.53 -0.72 -17.67
CA ALA A 928 6.37 -0.12 -19.00
C ALA A 928 5.08 -0.57 -19.71
N LEU A 929 4.70 -1.84 -19.57
CA LEU A 929 3.40 -2.33 -20.07
C LEU A 929 2.23 -1.87 -19.21
N GLY A 930 2.41 -1.75 -17.89
CA GLY A 930 1.40 -1.21 -16.98
C GLY A 930 1.04 0.23 -17.33
N TRP A 931 2.04 1.07 -17.60
CA TRP A 931 1.87 2.44 -18.07
C TRP A 931 1.06 2.52 -19.36
N LEU A 932 1.34 1.66 -20.35
CA LEU A 932 0.58 1.65 -21.62
C LEU A 932 -0.84 1.09 -21.48
N ALA A 933 -1.05 0.15 -20.57
CA ALA A 933 -2.33 -0.50 -20.34
C ALA A 933 -3.16 0.19 -19.25
N ASP A 934 -2.64 1.24 -18.61
CA ASP A 934 -3.30 1.92 -17.50
C ASP A 934 -4.74 2.35 -17.86
N GLY A 935 -5.68 2.02 -16.97
CA GLY A 935 -7.13 2.12 -17.22
C GLY A 935 -7.76 0.96 -18.02
N HIS A 936 -6.99 -0.03 -18.48
CA HIS A 936 -7.46 -1.14 -19.31
C HIS A 936 -6.87 -2.49 -18.89
N ASP A 937 -7.70 -3.53 -18.74
CA ASP A 937 -7.19 -4.88 -18.45
C ASP A 937 -6.52 -5.53 -19.68
N VAL A 938 -6.90 -5.07 -20.88
CA VAL A 938 -6.36 -5.49 -22.17
C VAL A 938 -5.74 -4.29 -22.90
N LEU A 939 -4.52 -4.49 -23.41
CA LEU A 939 -3.76 -3.48 -24.15
C LEU A 939 -4.58 -2.94 -25.33
N PRO A 940 -4.75 -1.61 -25.45
CA PRO A 940 -5.43 -1.00 -26.59
C PRO A 940 -4.77 -1.37 -27.93
N ALA A 941 -5.58 -1.70 -28.94
CA ALA A 941 -5.09 -2.17 -30.25
C ALA A 941 -4.20 -1.16 -31.00
N GLY A 942 -4.29 0.13 -30.66
CA GLY A 942 -3.43 1.17 -31.24
C GLY A 942 -2.00 1.21 -30.66
N LEU A 943 -1.78 0.59 -29.49
CA LEU A 943 -0.48 0.63 -28.79
C LEU A 943 0.32 -0.65 -28.95
N GLY A 944 -0.29 -1.73 -29.46
CA GLY A 944 0.40 -3.00 -29.67
C GLY A 944 -0.53 -4.19 -29.84
N TYR A 945 -0.06 -5.37 -29.44
CA TYR A 945 -0.75 -6.64 -29.62
C TYR A 945 -1.18 -7.27 -28.29
N PHE A 946 -2.40 -7.80 -28.24
CA PHE A 946 -2.87 -8.68 -27.18
C PHE A 946 -2.93 -10.13 -27.68
N LEU A 947 -2.25 -11.05 -27.00
CA LEU A 947 -2.29 -12.48 -27.32
C LEU A 947 -3.55 -13.11 -26.70
N SER A 948 -4.68 -13.07 -27.43
CA SER A 948 -5.99 -13.48 -26.90
C SER A 948 -6.22 -14.97 -26.71
N ARG A 949 -5.22 -15.84 -26.99
CA ARG A 949 -5.42 -17.31 -26.99
C ARG A 949 -4.39 -18.02 -26.13
N THR A 950 -4.85 -18.72 -25.08
CA THR A 950 -4.01 -19.55 -24.22
C THR A 950 -4.02 -21.01 -24.66
N TYR A 951 -2.83 -21.64 -24.71
CA TYR A 951 -2.66 -23.06 -25.02
C TYR A 951 -2.55 -23.93 -23.76
N ARG A 952 -2.61 -23.31 -22.57
CA ARG A 952 -2.47 -23.99 -21.28
C ARG A 952 -3.81 -24.40 -20.69
N MET A 953 -4.70 -23.43 -20.48
CA MET A 953 -5.87 -23.59 -19.61
C MET A 953 -7.07 -24.15 -20.40
N HIS A 954 -7.78 -25.13 -19.83
CA HIS A 954 -9.07 -25.60 -20.34
C HIS A 954 -10.11 -24.45 -20.39
N PRO A 955 -11.06 -24.40 -21.35
CA PRO A 955 -12.06 -23.32 -21.46
C PRO A 955 -12.78 -22.95 -20.15
N ALA A 956 -13.21 -23.95 -19.37
CA ALA A 956 -13.87 -23.75 -18.08
C ALA A 956 -12.98 -23.08 -17.01
N LEU A 957 -11.66 -23.24 -17.11
CA LEU A 957 -10.68 -22.58 -16.25
C LEU A 957 -10.28 -21.20 -16.81
N THR A 958 -10.21 -21.06 -18.13
CA THR A 958 -9.92 -19.78 -18.79
C THR A 958 -11.01 -18.74 -18.53
N ALA A 959 -12.28 -19.13 -18.51
CA ALA A 959 -13.38 -18.19 -18.36
C ALA A 959 -13.34 -17.32 -17.08
N PRO A 960 -13.15 -17.86 -15.85
CA PRO A 960 -13.00 -17.04 -14.65
C PRO A 960 -11.73 -16.18 -14.67
N VAL A 961 -10.59 -16.71 -15.13
CA VAL A 961 -9.34 -15.94 -15.27
C VAL A 961 -9.52 -14.77 -16.25
N SER A 962 -10.18 -15.03 -17.37
CA SER A 962 -10.43 -14.00 -18.39
C SER A 962 -11.33 -12.88 -17.88
N ARG A 963 -12.33 -13.18 -17.06
CA ARG A 963 -13.20 -12.16 -16.46
C ARG A 963 -12.50 -11.39 -15.35
N LEU A 964 -11.66 -12.05 -14.56
CA LEU A 964 -10.96 -11.45 -13.43
C LEU A 964 -9.89 -10.44 -13.86
N SER A 965 -9.24 -10.67 -15.00
CA SER A 965 -7.99 -9.97 -15.35
C SER A 965 -7.85 -9.55 -16.81
N TYR A 966 -8.80 -9.88 -17.70
CA TYR A 966 -8.64 -9.65 -19.15
C TYR A 966 -9.95 -9.28 -19.85
N ASP A 967 -10.93 -8.67 -19.16
CA ASP A 967 -12.22 -8.23 -19.73
C ASP A 967 -12.98 -9.29 -20.55
N GLY A 968 -12.78 -10.57 -20.27
CA GLY A 968 -13.39 -11.66 -21.05
C GLY A 968 -12.73 -11.92 -22.42
N ALA A 969 -11.62 -11.26 -22.75
CA ALA A 969 -10.95 -11.34 -24.06
C ALA A 969 -10.00 -12.54 -24.23
N LEU A 970 -9.70 -13.31 -23.17
CA LEU A 970 -8.82 -14.47 -23.21
C LEU A 970 -9.61 -15.75 -23.49
N GLU A 971 -9.24 -16.44 -24.56
CA GLU A 971 -9.87 -17.69 -25.01
C GLU A 971 -8.91 -18.88 -24.89
N SER A 972 -9.48 -20.08 -24.68
CA SER A 972 -8.70 -21.32 -24.67
C SER A 972 -8.51 -21.89 -26.08
N ARG A 973 -7.29 -22.32 -26.36
CA ARG A 973 -6.86 -23.21 -27.44
C ARG A 973 -6.07 -24.41 -26.89
N ALA A 974 -6.30 -24.74 -25.62
CA ALA A 974 -5.68 -25.91 -25.02
C ALA A 974 -6.08 -27.18 -25.80
N PRO A 975 -5.17 -28.17 -25.92
CA PRO A 975 -5.48 -29.43 -26.57
C PRO A 975 -6.60 -30.17 -25.81
N ALA A 976 -7.22 -31.14 -26.49
CA ALA A 976 -8.19 -32.01 -25.86
C ALA A 976 -7.52 -32.79 -24.72
N ARG A 977 -7.95 -32.49 -23.50
CA ARG A 977 -7.43 -33.02 -22.24
C ARG A 977 -8.56 -33.64 -21.45
N HIS A 978 -8.23 -34.58 -20.56
CA HIS A 978 -9.21 -35.16 -19.65
C HIS A 978 -8.56 -35.65 -18.37
N LEU A 979 -9.13 -35.25 -17.22
CA LEU A 979 -8.78 -35.79 -15.91
C LEU A 979 -9.94 -36.59 -15.34
N ALA A 980 -9.69 -37.85 -14.98
CA ALA A 980 -10.72 -38.73 -14.46
C ALA A 980 -11.30 -38.22 -13.13
N GLY A 981 -12.62 -37.98 -13.11
CA GLY A 981 -13.42 -37.69 -11.92
C GLY A 981 -13.21 -36.31 -11.27
N ILE A 982 -12.54 -35.37 -11.95
CA ILE A 982 -12.46 -33.97 -11.56
C ILE A 982 -12.89 -33.13 -12.77
N GLU A 983 -13.94 -32.34 -12.61
CA GLU A 983 -14.39 -31.43 -13.66
C GLU A 983 -13.37 -30.30 -13.88
N PRO A 984 -13.16 -29.82 -15.11
CA PRO A 984 -12.26 -28.71 -15.37
C PRO A 984 -12.87 -27.39 -14.87
N GLY A 985 -12.03 -26.47 -14.43
CA GLY A 985 -12.46 -25.14 -13.99
C GLY A 985 -11.90 -24.71 -12.63
N LEU A 986 -12.44 -23.60 -12.12
CA LEU A 986 -12.15 -23.09 -10.78
C LEU A 986 -13.12 -23.71 -9.77
N HIS A 987 -12.58 -24.38 -8.76
CA HIS A 987 -13.30 -24.99 -7.65
C HIS A 987 -13.09 -24.16 -6.38
N VAL A 988 -14.15 -23.51 -5.90
CA VAL A 988 -14.11 -22.71 -4.66
C VAL A 988 -14.30 -23.64 -3.46
N VAL A 989 -13.37 -23.60 -2.52
CA VAL A 989 -13.31 -24.50 -1.35
C VAL A 989 -13.33 -23.65 -0.06
N PRO A 990 -14.52 -23.34 0.48
CA PRO A 990 -14.60 -22.61 1.73
C PRO A 990 -14.12 -23.46 2.91
N VAL A 991 -13.30 -22.89 3.79
CA VAL A 991 -12.85 -23.49 5.06
C VAL A 991 -13.13 -22.49 6.17
N VAL A 992 -13.87 -22.87 7.21
CA VAL A 992 -14.19 -21.96 8.31
C VAL A 992 -13.13 -22.09 9.39
N HIS A 993 -12.40 -21.00 9.63
CA HIS A 993 -11.40 -20.87 10.68
C HIS A 993 -11.38 -19.40 11.17
N HIS A 994 -10.78 -19.15 12.34
CA HIS A 994 -10.85 -17.84 13.02
C HIS A 994 -9.49 -17.47 13.62
N GLY A 995 -9.05 -16.22 13.41
CA GLY A 995 -7.83 -15.68 14.01
C GLY A 995 -6.52 -16.05 13.30
N ASP A 996 -6.56 -16.90 12.28
CA ASP A 996 -5.40 -17.19 11.43
C ASP A 996 -5.02 -15.97 10.58
N THR A 997 -3.74 -15.60 10.62
CA THR A 997 -3.21 -14.39 9.95
C THR A 997 -2.43 -14.71 8.68
N THR A 998 -1.33 -15.45 8.81
CA THR A 998 -0.39 -15.77 7.72
C THR A 998 -0.24 -17.26 7.46
N SER A 999 -0.87 -18.09 8.28
CA SER A 999 -0.92 -19.55 8.15
C SER A 999 -2.20 -20.09 8.80
N SER A 1000 -2.81 -21.11 8.20
CA SER A 1000 -3.97 -21.83 8.72
C SER A 1000 -3.75 -23.34 8.57
N ALA A 1001 -3.81 -24.05 9.70
CA ALA A 1001 -3.71 -25.50 9.74
C ALA A 1001 -4.92 -26.17 9.07
N ASP A 1002 -6.12 -25.60 9.24
CA ASP A 1002 -7.35 -26.10 8.63
C ASP A 1002 -7.29 -26.01 7.09
N GLU A 1003 -6.78 -24.89 6.55
CA GLU A 1003 -6.53 -24.80 5.11
C GLU A 1003 -5.43 -25.77 4.66
N ALA A 1004 -4.35 -25.93 5.43
CA ALA A 1004 -3.25 -26.84 5.08
C ALA A 1004 -3.71 -28.31 5.03
N GLU A 1005 -4.53 -28.76 5.99
CA GLU A 1005 -5.13 -30.09 5.97
C GLU A 1005 -6.02 -30.28 4.73
N ARG A 1006 -6.84 -29.27 4.42
CA ARG A 1006 -7.70 -29.30 3.23
C ARG A 1006 -6.88 -29.36 1.93
N VAL A 1007 -5.78 -28.63 1.84
CA VAL A 1007 -4.85 -28.67 0.70
C VAL A 1007 -4.26 -30.07 0.52
N VAL A 1008 -3.79 -30.71 1.59
CA VAL A 1008 -3.25 -32.07 1.54
C VAL A 1008 -4.29 -33.06 1.06
N ALA A 1009 -5.52 -32.98 1.56
CA ALA A 1009 -6.62 -33.85 1.12
C ALA A 1009 -6.91 -33.70 -0.38
N LEU A 1010 -6.92 -32.47 -0.90
CA LEU A 1010 -7.10 -32.19 -2.32
C LEU A 1010 -5.93 -32.73 -3.16
N ALA A 1011 -4.68 -32.51 -2.72
CA ALA A 1011 -3.50 -33.01 -3.43
C ALA A 1011 -3.48 -34.56 -3.47
N ALA A 1012 -3.81 -35.21 -2.36
CA ALA A 1012 -3.88 -36.67 -2.26
C ALA A 1012 -4.98 -37.25 -3.17
N ASP A 1013 -6.14 -36.60 -3.28
CA ASP A 1013 -7.23 -37.03 -4.16
C ASP A 1013 -6.84 -36.96 -5.66
N VAL A 1014 -5.97 -36.02 -6.04
CA VAL A 1014 -5.50 -35.88 -7.42
C VAL A 1014 -4.52 -37.00 -7.81
N VAL A 1015 -3.63 -37.40 -6.90
CA VAL A 1015 -2.58 -38.39 -7.16
C VAL A 1015 -3.18 -39.76 -7.47
N GLY A 1016 -2.73 -40.39 -8.56
CA GLY A 1016 -3.22 -41.68 -9.03
C GLY A 1016 -4.39 -41.60 -10.01
N ARG A 1017 -5.06 -40.45 -10.17
CA ARG A 1017 -6.11 -40.27 -11.19
C ARG A 1017 -5.50 -40.30 -12.59
N LEU A 1018 -6.27 -40.80 -13.56
CA LEU A 1018 -5.84 -40.88 -14.95
C LEU A 1018 -5.98 -39.51 -15.64
N TRP A 1019 -4.89 -39.06 -16.23
CA TRP A 1019 -4.78 -37.85 -17.03
C TRP A 1019 -4.44 -38.20 -18.48
N THR A 1020 -5.21 -37.64 -19.40
CA THR A 1020 -4.98 -37.73 -20.85
C THR A 1020 -4.66 -36.36 -21.40
N ASP A 1021 -3.50 -36.20 -22.05
CA ASP A 1021 -3.11 -35.02 -22.82
C ASP A 1021 -2.73 -35.46 -24.24
N GLY A 1022 -3.60 -35.16 -25.21
CA GLY A 1022 -3.50 -35.72 -26.56
C GLY A 1022 -3.59 -37.25 -26.53
N ASP A 1023 -2.60 -37.94 -27.09
CA ASP A 1023 -2.55 -39.40 -27.17
C ASP A 1023 -1.88 -40.06 -25.96
N VAL A 1024 -1.43 -39.27 -24.96
CA VAL A 1024 -0.71 -39.77 -23.80
C VAL A 1024 -1.64 -39.83 -22.60
N THR A 1025 -1.92 -41.05 -22.11
CA THR A 1025 -2.63 -41.28 -20.85
C THR A 1025 -1.68 -41.83 -19.78
N ARG A 1026 -1.67 -41.22 -18.60
CA ARG A 1026 -0.88 -41.67 -17.44
C ARG A 1026 -1.59 -41.37 -16.12
N ALA A 1027 -1.19 -42.06 -15.06
CA ALA A 1027 -1.58 -41.67 -13.71
C ALA A 1027 -0.86 -40.38 -13.29
N LEU A 1028 -1.56 -39.49 -12.60
CA LEU A 1028 -0.96 -38.30 -12.00
C LEU A 1028 -0.10 -38.67 -10.79
N THR A 1029 0.96 -37.90 -10.61
CA THR A 1029 1.90 -37.99 -9.49
C THR A 1029 1.85 -36.70 -8.69
N ALA A 1030 2.49 -36.67 -7.51
CA ALA A 1030 2.58 -35.47 -6.70
C ALA A 1030 3.20 -34.27 -7.44
N ALA A 1031 4.08 -34.51 -8.44
CA ALA A 1031 4.69 -33.46 -9.27
C ALA A 1031 3.70 -32.76 -10.22
N ASP A 1032 2.52 -33.33 -10.43
CA ASP A 1032 1.46 -32.76 -11.29
C ASP A 1032 0.55 -31.78 -10.54
N VAL A 1033 0.86 -31.51 -9.28
CA VAL A 1033 0.15 -30.57 -8.40
C VAL A 1033 1.10 -29.45 -7.98
N ILE A 1034 0.63 -28.21 -8.12
CA ILE A 1034 1.27 -27.03 -7.56
C ILE A 1034 0.36 -26.46 -6.48
N VAL A 1035 0.95 -26.11 -5.34
CA VAL A 1035 0.29 -25.33 -4.30
C VAL A 1035 0.90 -23.94 -4.21
N VAL A 1036 0.04 -22.94 -4.27
CA VAL A 1036 0.39 -21.53 -4.19
C VAL A 1036 -0.18 -20.97 -2.88
N ALA A 1037 0.66 -20.28 -2.12
CA ALA A 1037 0.25 -19.57 -0.91
C ALA A 1037 0.77 -18.12 -0.92
N PRO A 1038 -0.03 -17.10 -0.56
CA PRO A 1038 0.43 -15.71 -0.47
C PRO A 1038 1.55 -15.50 0.55
N TYR A 1039 1.60 -16.34 1.59
CA TYR A 1039 2.52 -16.24 2.71
C TYR A 1039 3.53 -17.40 2.71
N ASN A 1040 4.80 -17.08 2.98
CA ASN A 1040 5.84 -18.09 3.18
C ASN A 1040 5.54 -19.03 4.36
N ALA A 1041 4.92 -18.51 5.44
CA ALA A 1041 4.51 -19.30 6.61
C ALA A 1041 3.51 -20.40 6.23
N GLN A 1042 2.43 -20.03 5.51
CA GLN A 1042 1.49 -21.02 4.97
C GLN A 1042 2.17 -22.02 4.02
N GLY A 1043 3.07 -21.55 3.15
CA GLY A 1043 3.83 -22.43 2.26
C GLY A 1043 4.68 -23.46 3.02
N ALA A 1044 5.30 -23.07 4.14
CA ALA A 1044 6.08 -23.94 5.00
C ALA A 1044 5.20 -25.00 5.70
N LEU A 1045 4.09 -24.55 6.30
CA LEU A 1045 3.13 -25.42 6.97
C LEU A 1045 2.56 -26.48 6.01
N ILE A 1046 2.17 -26.06 4.81
CA ILE A 1046 1.67 -26.97 3.77
C ILE A 1046 2.77 -27.94 3.33
N ARG A 1047 4.01 -27.48 3.14
CA ARG A 1047 5.14 -28.34 2.75
C ARG A 1047 5.33 -29.47 3.77
N GLU A 1048 5.38 -29.13 5.06
CA GLU A 1048 5.53 -30.12 6.13
C GLU A 1048 4.34 -31.10 6.17
N ALA A 1049 3.11 -30.59 6.03
CA ALA A 1049 1.90 -31.41 5.99
C ALA A 1049 1.89 -32.38 4.79
N LEU A 1050 2.31 -31.94 3.61
CA LEU A 1050 2.44 -32.79 2.42
C LEU A 1050 3.55 -33.83 2.57
N ASP A 1051 4.68 -33.48 3.21
CA ASP A 1051 5.78 -34.43 3.45
C ASP A 1051 5.33 -35.56 4.40
N ARG A 1052 4.62 -35.20 5.48
CA ARG A 1052 3.99 -36.17 6.39
C ARG A 1052 2.98 -37.06 5.68
N ALA A 1053 2.27 -36.53 4.69
CA ALA A 1053 1.31 -37.28 3.87
C ALA A 1053 1.97 -38.10 2.74
N GLY A 1054 3.29 -38.07 2.58
CA GLY A 1054 4.00 -38.83 1.54
C GLY A 1054 3.94 -38.20 0.14
N LEU A 1055 3.78 -36.86 0.06
CA LEU A 1055 3.68 -36.09 -1.19
C LEU A 1055 4.86 -35.09 -1.37
N PRO A 1056 6.14 -35.50 -1.23
CA PRO A 1056 7.28 -34.58 -1.25
C PRO A 1056 7.51 -33.89 -2.60
N ALA A 1057 7.02 -34.48 -3.70
CA ALA A 1057 7.21 -33.95 -5.05
C ALA A 1057 6.17 -32.86 -5.45
N THR A 1058 5.12 -32.63 -4.65
CA THR A 1058 4.20 -31.51 -4.86
C THR A 1058 4.93 -30.20 -4.63
N THR A 1059 4.93 -29.29 -5.60
CA THR A 1059 5.67 -28.04 -5.43
C THR A 1059 4.82 -27.05 -4.64
N VAL A 1060 5.41 -26.42 -3.61
CA VAL A 1060 4.73 -25.44 -2.74
C VAL A 1060 5.58 -24.19 -2.63
N GLY A 1061 4.95 -23.02 -2.67
CA GLY A 1061 5.64 -21.75 -2.44
C GLY A 1061 4.76 -20.53 -2.64
N THR A 1062 5.37 -19.35 -2.60
CA THR A 1062 4.69 -18.12 -2.97
C THR A 1062 4.56 -17.99 -4.48
N VAL A 1063 3.67 -17.09 -4.89
CA VAL A 1063 3.37 -16.79 -6.29
C VAL A 1063 4.64 -16.49 -7.12
N ASP A 1064 5.65 -15.88 -6.49
CA ASP A 1064 6.94 -15.54 -7.10
C ASP A 1064 7.73 -16.76 -7.58
N LEU A 1065 7.64 -17.90 -6.86
CA LEU A 1065 8.35 -19.14 -7.20
C LEU A 1065 7.82 -19.78 -8.49
N PHE A 1066 6.59 -19.45 -8.87
CA PHE A 1066 5.85 -20.15 -9.93
C PHE A 1066 5.77 -19.38 -11.25
N GLN A 1067 6.46 -18.26 -11.40
CA GLN A 1067 6.55 -17.58 -12.69
C GLN A 1067 7.07 -18.53 -13.78
N GLY A 1068 6.37 -18.58 -14.91
CA GLY A 1068 6.67 -19.52 -16.00
C GLY A 1068 6.33 -21.00 -15.77
N ARG A 1069 6.00 -21.44 -14.55
CA ARG A 1069 5.65 -22.85 -14.25
C ARG A 1069 4.16 -23.14 -14.48
N GLU A 1070 3.83 -24.41 -14.63
CA GLU A 1070 2.46 -24.93 -14.80
C GLU A 1070 2.34 -26.37 -14.29
N ALA A 1071 1.12 -26.79 -13.97
CA ALA A 1071 0.78 -28.13 -13.50
C ALA A 1071 -0.62 -28.53 -13.96
N VAL A 1072 -0.98 -29.82 -13.83
CA VAL A 1072 -2.33 -30.29 -14.20
C VAL A 1072 -3.37 -29.67 -13.27
N VAL A 1073 -3.07 -29.64 -11.96
CA VAL A 1073 -3.89 -29.03 -10.92
C VAL A 1073 -3.09 -27.96 -10.16
N SER A 1074 -3.75 -26.84 -9.88
CA SER A 1074 -3.24 -25.78 -8.98
C SER A 1074 -4.14 -25.68 -7.75
N ILE A 1075 -3.55 -25.49 -6.58
CA ILE A 1075 -4.29 -25.25 -5.33
C ILE A 1075 -3.77 -23.93 -4.74
N LEU A 1076 -4.66 -22.95 -4.57
CA LEU A 1076 -4.37 -21.66 -3.96
C LEU A 1076 -4.99 -21.62 -2.56
N SER A 1077 -4.18 -21.44 -1.51
CA SER A 1077 -4.61 -21.30 -0.11
C SER A 1077 -4.36 -19.88 0.37
N LEU A 1078 -5.41 -19.19 0.83
CA LEU A 1078 -5.32 -17.77 1.23
C LEU A 1078 -4.86 -17.57 2.68
N ALA A 1079 -4.93 -18.60 3.53
CA ALA A 1079 -4.49 -18.67 4.92
C ALA A 1079 -5.20 -17.75 5.93
N ALA A 1080 -5.51 -16.50 5.57
CA ALA A 1080 -6.08 -15.53 6.50
C ALA A 1080 -7.57 -15.80 6.76
N SER A 1081 -7.99 -15.70 8.02
CA SER A 1081 -9.40 -15.93 8.41
C SER A 1081 -10.32 -14.79 8.01
N SER A 1082 -9.89 -13.53 8.16
CA SER A 1082 -10.71 -12.35 7.88
C SER A 1082 -9.85 -11.15 7.50
N ALA A 1083 -10.45 -10.05 7.04
CA ALA A 1083 -9.69 -8.85 6.67
C ALA A 1083 -8.89 -8.24 7.82
N THR A 1084 -9.40 -8.34 9.05
CA THR A 1084 -8.70 -7.81 10.25
C THR A 1084 -7.46 -8.61 10.60
N ASP A 1085 -7.38 -9.86 10.14
CA ASP A 1085 -6.28 -10.76 10.44
C ASP A 1085 -5.14 -10.62 9.41
N ILE A 1086 -5.32 -9.83 8.35
CA ILE A 1086 -4.34 -9.67 7.26
C ILE A 1086 -3.35 -8.55 7.61
N PRO A 1087 -2.07 -8.84 7.91
CA PRO A 1087 -1.11 -7.82 8.33
C PRO A 1087 -0.84 -6.75 7.26
N ARG A 1088 -0.98 -7.13 5.98
CA ARG A 1088 -0.72 -6.27 4.81
C ARG A 1088 -2.00 -5.71 4.16
N GLY A 1089 -3.13 -5.83 4.85
CA GLY A 1089 -4.46 -5.47 4.33
C GLY A 1089 -4.98 -6.38 3.21
N LEU A 1090 -6.26 -6.25 2.91
CA LEU A 1090 -6.93 -7.00 1.83
C LEU A 1090 -6.28 -6.76 0.45
N ASP A 1091 -5.73 -5.56 0.23
CA ASP A 1091 -5.14 -5.15 -1.04
C ASP A 1091 -3.96 -6.06 -1.46
N PHE A 1092 -3.21 -6.58 -0.49
CA PHE A 1092 -2.15 -7.55 -0.72
C PHE A 1092 -2.67 -8.96 -1.08
N LEU A 1093 -3.69 -9.42 -0.35
CA LEU A 1093 -4.18 -10.81 -0.41
C LEU A 1093 -5.09 -11.04 -1.61
N LEU A 1094 -6.02 -10.12 -1.86
CA LEU A 1094 -7.04 -10.20 -2.90
C LEU A 1094 -6.64 -9.53 -4.22
N MET A 1095 -5.36 -9.16 -4.35
CA MET A 1095 -4.83 -8.56 -5.58
C MET A 1095 -5.15 -9.46 -6.79
N PRO A 1096 -5.78 -8.95 -7.88
CA PRO A 1096 -6.26 -9.77 -8.98
C PRO A 1096 -5.06 -10.42 -9.69
N ASN A 1097 -3.94 -9.72 -9.77
CA ASN A 1097 -2.66 -10.20 -10.28
C ASN A 1097 -2.20 -11.48 -9.57
N ARG A 1098 -2.35 -11.54 -8.24
CA ARG A 1098 -1.94 -12.70 -7.43
C ARG A 1098 -2.88 -13.88 -7.63
N LEU A 1099 -4.19 -13.61 -7.60
CA LEU A 1099 -5.22 -14.61 -7.83
C LEU A 1099 -5.12 -15.19 -9.26
N ASN A 1100 -4.97 -14.32 -10.26
CA ASN A 1100 -4.73 -14.68 -11.65
C ASN A 1100 -3.53 -15.62 -11.77
N VAL A 1101 -2.38 -15.24 -11.19
CA VAL A 1101 -1.22 -16.12 -11.24
C VAL A 1101 -1.49 -17.45 -10.54
N GLY A 1102 -2.08 -17.47 -9.35
CA GLY A 1102 -2.37 -18.72 -8.62
C GLY A 1102 -3.28 -19.68 -9.38
N ILE A 1103 -4.35 -19.15 -10.00
CA ILE A 1103 -5.35 -19.93 -10.74
C ILE A 1103 -4.79 -20.40 -12.09
N SER A 1104 -4.08 -19.52 -12.81
CA SER A 1104 -3.61 -19.77 -14.18
C SER A 1104 -2.37 -20.67 -14.30
N ARG A 1105 -1.86 -21.22 -13.18
CA ARG A 1105 -0.86 -22.30 -13.20
C ARG A 1105 -1.46 -23.65 -13.59
N ALA A 1106 -2.76 -23.84 -13.39
CA ALA A 1106 -3.43 -25.09 -13.75
C ALA A 1106 -3.64 -25.21 -15.26
N GLN A 1107 -3.54 -26.44 -15.76
CA GLN A 1107 -3.98 -26.81 -17.11
C GLN A 1107 -5.46 -27.22 -17.11
N TRP A 1108 -5.91 -27.94 -16.07
CA TRP A 1108 -7.26 -28.53 -16.00
C TRP A 1108 -8.14 -27.90 -14.93
N ALA A 1109 -7.72 -27.97 -13.66
CA ALA A 1109 -8.52 -27.53 -12.51
C ALA A 1109 -7.68 -26.71 -11.53
N ALA A 1110 -8.29 -25.66 -10.98
CA ALA A 1110 -7.71 -24.87 -9.90
C ALA A 1110 -8.63 -24.93 -8.67
N TYR A 1111 -8.07 -25.11 -7.48
CA TYR A 1111 -8.81 -25.03 -6.22
C TYR A 1111 -8.46 -23.73 -5.51
N LEU A 1112 -9.46 -22.96 -5.10
CA LEU A 1112 -9.31 -21.75 -4.29
C LEU A 1112 -9.81 -22.06 -2.87
N VAL A 1113 -8.88 -22.33 -1.97
CA VAL A 1113 -9.12 -22.57 -0.54
C VAL A 1113 -9.08 -21.24 0.20
N HIS A 1114 -10.17 -20.90 0.88
CA HIS A 1114 -10.29 -19.62 1.58
C HIS A 1114 -11.27 -19.66 2.75
N SER A 1115 -11.11 -18.73 3.70
CA SER A 1115 -12.15 -18.41 4.67
C SER A 1115 -13.32 -17.63 4.04
N PRO A 1116 -14.59 -18.03 4.28
CA PRO A 1116 -15.76 -17.25 3.88
C PRO A 1116 -15.81 -15.85 4.50
N ALA A 1117 -15.19 -15.63 5.66
CA ALA A 1117 -15.21 -14.33 6.33
C ALA A 1117 -14.40 -13.25 5.59
N LEU A 1118 -13.51 -13.63 4.66
CA LEU A 1118 -12.83 -12.69 3.75
C LEU A 1118 -13.83 -11.93 2.87
N ALA A 1119 -14.84 -12.62 2.32
CA ALA A 1119 -15.88 -12.00 1.50
C ALA A 1119 -16.88 -11.15 2.30
N ALA A 1120 -16.97 -11.37 3.62
CA ALA A 1120 -17.88 -10.70 4.52
C ALA A 1120 -17.30 -9.42 5.17
N SER A 1121 -16.03 -9.12 4.89
CA SER A 1121 -15.29 -8.02 5.50
C SER A 1121 -15.54 -6.69 4.80
N MET A 1122 -15.18 -5.59 5.47
CA MET A 1122 -15.19 -4.25 4.88
C MET A 1122 -13.75 -3.80 4.59
N PRO A 1123 -13.43 -3.37 3.36
CA PRO A 1123 -12.13 -2.81 3.04
C PRO A 1123 -11.99 -1.40 3.64
N THR A 1124 -10.75 -0.94 3.78
CA THR A 1124 -10.42 0.41 4.30
C THR A 1124 -10.14 1.42 3.20
N SER A 1125 -9.98 0.98 1.95
CA SER A 1125 -9.67 1.80 0.77
C SER A 1125 -10.68 1.54 -0.37
N ILE A 1126 -10.87 2.52 -1.27
CA ILE A 1126 -11.71 2.34 -2.47
C ILE A 1126 -11.11 1.30 -3.40
N ALA A 1127 -9.78 1.30 -3.56
CA ALA A 1127 -9.09 0.26 -4.32
C ALA A 1127 -9.43 -1.13 -3.76
N GLY A 1128 -9.35 -1.29 -2.43
CA GLY A 1128 -9.74 -2.52 -1.74
C GLY A 1128 -11.20 -2.90 -1.90
N LEU A 1129 -12.11 -1.92 -2.09
CA LEU A 1129 -13.51 -2.18 -2.42
C LEU A 1129 -13.65 -2.91 -3.77
N GLY A 1130 -12.98 -2.40 -4.81
CA GLY A 1130 -12.96 -3.06 -6.12
C GLY A 1130 -12.33 -4.44 -6.08
N LEU A 1131 -11.24 -4.60 -5.32
CA LEU A 1131 -10.57 -5.90 -5.13
C LEU A 1131 -11.48 -6.92 -4.44
N LEU A 1132 -12.14 -6.52 -3.35
CA LEU A 1132 -13.10 -7.37 -2.66
C LEU A 1132 -14.29 -7.70 -3.56
N SER A 1133 -14.76 -6.75 -4.36
CA SER A 1133 -15.85 -6.95 -5.31
C SER A 1133 -15.52 -8.05 -6.32
N ARG A 1134 -14.35 -7.96 -6.96
CA ARG A 1134 -13.84 -8.97 -7.91
C ARG A 1134 -13.67 -10.32 -7.23
N PHE A 1135 -13.20 -10.36 -5.98
CA PHE A 1135 -13.08 -11.59 -5.22
C PHE A 1135 -14.43 -12.23 -4.91
N ILE A 1136 -15.43 -11.45 -4.49
CA ILE A 1136 -16.80 -11.92 -4.24
C ILE A 1136 -17.38 -12.54 -5.52
N ASP A 1137 -17.23 -11.87 -6.66
CA ASP A 1137 -17.70 -12.39 -7.95
C ASP A 1137 -16.93 -13.66 -8.38
N LEU A 1138 -15.64 -13.77 -8.03
CA LEU A 1138 -14.83 -14.96 -8.29
C LEU A 1138 -15.28 -16.17 -7.46
N VAL A 1139 -15.67 -15.97 -6.20
CA VAL A 1139 -16.11 -17.04 -5.29
C VAL A 1139 -17.62 -17.30 -5.34
N ALA A 1140 -18.39 -16.44 -6.00
CA ALA A 1140 -19.83 -16.61 -6.17
C ALA A 1140 -20.15 -17.87 -7.00
N PRO A 1141 -21.25 -18.59 -6.68
CA PRO A 1141 -21.67 -19.75 -7.47
C PRO A 1141 -21.93 -19.35 -8.94
N ALA A 1142 -21.44 -20.15 -9.88
CA ALA A 1142 -21.48 -19.90 -11.34
C ALA A 1142 -22.89 -19.83 -11.99
N GLY A 1143 -23.96 -19.64 -11.20
CA GLY A 1143 -25.35 -19.48 -11.66
C GLY A 1143 -26.05 -18.19 -11.21
N GLY A 1144 -25.36 -17.28 -10.50
CA GLY A 1144 -25.94 -16.02 -10.01
C GLY A 1144 -25.79 -14.79 -10.91
N ALA A 1145 -24.92 -14.87 -11.93
CA ALA A 1145 -24.79 -13.80 -12.91
C ALA A 1145 -26.03 -13.81 -13.81
N HIS A 1146 -26.85 -12.77 -13.69
CA HIS A 1146 -27.96 -12.49 -14.59
C HIS A 1146 -27.38 -12.37 -16.01
N ASP A 1147 -27.50 -13.42 -16.82
CA ASP A 1147 -27.18 -13.38 -18.25
C ASP A 1147 -28.25 -12.53 -18.94
N PRO A 1148 -27.97 -11.27 -19.34
CA PRO A 1148 -28.97 -10.41 -19.92
C PRO A 1148 -29.43 -10.92 -21.31
N ARG A 1149 -28.76 -11.92 -21.89
CA ARG A 1149 -29.10 -12.48 -23.20
C ARG A 1149 -30.14 -13.60 -23.16
N ARG A 1150 -30.50 -14.14 -21.99
CA ARG A 1150 -31.48 -15.24 -21.89
C ARG A 1150 -32.96 -14.81 -21.78
N ALA A 1151 -33.25 -13.52 -21.72
CA ALA A 1151 -34.63 -13.03 -21.61
C ALA A 1151 -35.44 -13.04 -22.94
N SER A 1152 -34.90 -13.54 -24.05
CA SER A 1152 -35.51 -13.37 -25.39
C SER A 1152 -36.22 -14.60 -25.98
N SER A 1153 -36.30 -15.75 -25.30
CA SER A 1153 -36.96 -16.90 -25.91
C SER A 1153 -37.69 -17.79 -24.91
N ALA A 1154 -38.85 -17.32 -24.46
CA ALA A 1154 -39.92 -18.21 -24.01
C ALA A 1154 -41.27 -17.47 -24.14
N SER A 1155 -41.93 -17.69 -25.27
CA SER A 1155 -43.39 -17.70 -25.34
C SER A 1155 -43.77 -18.81 -26.34
N PRO A 1156 -44.87 -19.54 -26.10
CA PRO A 1156 -45.18 -20.79 -26.78
C PRO A 1156 -45.39 -20.66 -28.29
#